data_AF-A0A1G0Z6I8-F1
#
_entry.id   AF-A0A1G0Z6I8-F1
#
_cell.length_a   1.000
_cell.length_b   1.000
_cell.length_c   1.000
_cell.angle_alpha   90.00
_cell.angle_beta   90.00
_cell.angle_gamma   90.00
#
_symmetry.space_group_name_H-M   'P 1'
#
loop_
_entity.id
_entity.type
_entity.pdbx_description
1 polymer ?
#
loop_
_entity_poly.entity_id
_entity_poly.type
_entity_poly.pdbx_seq_one_letter_code
_entity_poly.pdbx_strand_id
1 'polypeptide(L)'
;MSKIICGSAIDGAIEWVAKADDILEKAIKAKGESSPVGFPNTAYYLPVIYSFTGEKMEKLSDLKRIMVRAKSLLPVRPTDKVWLPYLGSALDAGAAALFACEVIEACKYLIGPNPVDGIWLGAANDVIMRERGIEFVDGTAPGFAAITGAAPTNKIAVKIATELQEKNLYVFMAGCTNGKQFAEQLAEEGVQLGWETRLVPFGKDVSALIYALGFANRAALSFGGVKAGDFRANLKYNKDRIFAFVLALGEVTADKYAAAAGAINYGFPVIADTSIPEILPTGVCTYEHVVSNVPYESMVEKALEVRGCKVRITKVPIPVPYGAAFEGERIRKADVHVEFGGNKTPAFEFVTSVDLESINDGEIEIIGPDIDQVKEGEAIPLGIWVEAAGRKMQSDFEPILERQIHHLVNGAEGIWHMGQRDIIWTRVSKSGFAKGLRLRHYGEIIHAKLLSDYPAIVDKVKVTLITDLKEVEKRLAVARKVYDERNRRLESMTDESVEIFYSCLLCQSFAPNHVCIITPERLGLCGAYNWLDGKAAYEIDETGPNQPVKKGECLDPVKGVWKGINDYVFPNSHKSVDAFCAYSIMDRPMTSCGCFEAICAYLPECNGIMVVNREFQGETPVGMTFSTLAGNVGGGQQTPGFMGCGKVFLTSRKFLFAEGGFRRLVWMPKELKQLLAADLKLRFNEQGVPDLLDQIADETVATETGEVRKYLEKVGHPALKMEDMANFARSAASEETPTETVEKIDEPAVSDKKDAVPAAKDESGTKITPELINELKQQISREISEQLKSAVGKEIVKDIIATLSEKYLGEKISSATAPAVKAEEIFIEKKPVGPSPAERLSSLKTFKLKKDKCEVPVWTVKLGATKKEGGTRGRTYTVGGSSCMPFHFWEGDMPNRPLVAMEVFDVVSEKYPDVLRKAYGDLLANPAKMAKACVAKYGADLISIRLEGTHPEKGNRSPDDAVKLVKSVLEAVDVPLIITGHNHFDKNNEVMKAVAQACAGENLLLNWVEQNNYRTIAGAALGYQHSIVSQSPIDVNIAKQLNILLTNMDVKLGQIIMDPMTGSVGYGIEYTYSVMERVRYTGITGDKMLAGPMIVSPGQEAAKVKEVKAEEKAFPAWGDLTKRAALWEYTTAANLLYSGADILIMYNPDAAVAIRKLITKLMEK
;
A
#
# COMPACT_ATOMS: atom_id res chain seq x y z
N MET A 1 -1.46 31.62 32.36
CA MET A 1 -0.11 31.86 31.78
C MET A 1 0.79 32.44 32.85
N SER A 2 2.00 31.89 33.03
CA SER A 2 2.89 32.28 34.13
C SER A 2 3.48 33.68 33.92
N LYS A 3 3.21 34.60 34.86
CA LYS A 3 3.89 35.91 34.91
C LYS A 3 5.40 35.74 35.04
N ILE A 4 5.85 34.75 35.81
CA ILE A 4 7.26 34.52 36.11
C ILE A 4 8.00 34.20 34.82
N ILE A 5 7.51 33.26 34.01
CA ILE A 5 8.15 32.91 32.73
C ILE A 5 8.20 34.11 31.79
N CYS A 6 7.08 34.84 31.65
CA CYS A 6 7.02 36.00 30.77
C CYS A 6 7.98 37.12 31.23
N GLY A 7 8.00 37.42 32.54
CA GLY A 7 8.92 38.39 33.11
C GLY A 7 10.39 37.99 32.94
N SER A 8 10.75 36.75 33.26
CA SER A 8 12.12 36.24 33.13
C SER A 8 12.61 36.17 31.68
N ALA A 9 11.73 35.81 30.73
CA ALA A 9 12.07 35.82 29.31
C ALA A 9 12.33 37.25 28.79
N ILE A 10 11.55 38.23 29.24
CA ILE A 10 11.76 39.66 28.90
C ILE A 10 13.06 40.17 29.51
N ASP A 11 13.28 39.92 30.81
CA ASP A 11 14.48 40.34 31.53
C ASP A 11 15.74 39.75 30.84
N GLY A 12 15.70 38.46 30.49
CA GLY A 12 16.79 37.80 29.75
C GLY A 12 16.98 38.31 28.32
N ALA A 13 15.92 38.68 27.61
CA ALA A 13 16.02 39.25 26.26
C ALA A 13 16.69 40.64 26.30
N ILE A 14 16.38 41.47 27.30
CA ILE A 14 17.05 42.76 27.52
C ILE A 14 18.55 42.53 27.75
N GLU A 15 18.92 41.56 28.59
CA GLU A 15 20.32 41.20 28.82
C GLU A 15 21.03 40.71 27.54
N TRP A 16 20.38 39.86 26.74
CA TRP A 16 20.95 39.38 25.49
C TRP A 16 21.21 40.52 24.50
N VAL A 17 20.23 41.42 24.33
CA VAL A 17 20.36 42.58 23.44
C VAL A 17 21.50 43.49 23.90
N ALA A 18 21.64 43.75 25.21
CA ALA A 18 22.76 44.53 25.74
C ALA A 18 24.12 43.85 25.49
N LYS A 19 24.22 42.53 25.74
CA LYS A 19 25.45 41.76 25.47
C LYS A 19 25.82 41.77 23.98
N ALA A 20 24.82 41.73 23.10
CA ALA A 20 25.01 41.79 21.66
C ALA A 20 25.49 43.17 21.18
N ASP A 21 24.97 44.26 21.75
CA ASP A 21 25.51 45.61 21.49
C ASP A 21 26.98 45.71 21.92
N ASP A 22 27.30 45.27 23.14
CA ASP A 22 28.66 45.35 23.68
C ASP A 22 29.68 44.61 22.82
N ILE A 23 29.37 43.39 22.36
CA ILE A 23 30.29 42.61 21.52
C ILE A 23 30.36 43.16 20.10
N LEU A 24 29.25 43.69 19.57
CA LEU A 24 29.23 44.34 18.25
C LEU A 24 30.07 45.61 18.25
N GLU A 25 29.97 46.44 19.28
CA GLU A 25 30.81 47.64 19.44
C GLU A 25 32.29 47.28 19.55
N LYS A 26 32.62 46.25 20.32
CA LYS A 26 34.00 45.72 20.39
C LYS A 26 34.49 45.23 19.04
N ALA A 27 33.66 44.51 18.28
CA ALA A 27 34.00 44.01 16.96
C ALA A 27 34.23 45.15 15.95
N ILE A 28 33.36 46.16 15.96
CA ILE A 28 33.50 47.35 15.12
C ILE A 28 34.78 48.12 15.48
N LYS A 29 35.05 48.32 16.78
CA LYS A 29 36.27 48.99 17.22
C LYS A 29 37.53 48.23 16.81
N ALA A 30 37.48 46.90 16.81
CA ALA A 30 38.62 46.05 16.49
C ALA A 30 38.85 45.85 14.98
N LYS A 31 37.80 45.81 14.15
CA LYS A 31 37.87 45.41 12.73
C LYS A 31 37.32 46.44 11.74
N GLY A 32 36.62 47.47 12.21
CA GLY A 32 35.97 48.50 11.39
C GLY A 32 34.58 48.09 10.88
N GLU A 33 33.71 49.07 10.64
CA GLU A 33 32.30 48.84 10.28
C GLU A 33 32.11 48.07 8.96
N SER A 34 33.05 48.19 8.02
CA SER A 34 32.99 47.53 6.71
C SER A 34 33.52 46.09 6.72
N SER A 35 34.00 45.57 7.87
CA SER A 35 34.53 44.21 7.96
C SER A 35 33.45 43.17 7.63
N PRO A 36 33.75 42.16 6.80
CA PRO A 36 32.86 41.02 6.57
C PRO A 36 32.55 40.28 7.87
N VAL A 37 31.31 39.79 8.01
CA VAL A 37 30.84 38.98 9.14
C VAL A 37 29.90 37.89 8.63
N GLY A 38 29.96 36.70 9.23
CA GLY A 38 29.10 35.58 8.84
C GLY A 38 29.58 34.25 9.42
N PHE A 39 28.77 33.20 9.21
CA PHE A 39 29.13 31.84 9.58
C PHE A 39 29.94 31.13 8.48
N PRO A 40 30.75 30.11 8.83
CA PRO A 40 31.59 29.43 7.86
C PRO A 40 30.77 28.67 6.82
N ASN A 41 31.11 28.86 5.54
CA ASN A 41 30.61 28.07 4.41
C ASN A 41 29.07 27.94 4.36
N THR A 42 28.37 29.07 4.45
CA THR A 42 26.91 29.11 4.29
C THR A 42 26.45 30.13 3.25
N ALA A 43 25.48 29.74 2.42
CA ALA A 43 24.78 30.62 1.48
C ALA A 43 23.61 31.37 2.13
N TYR A 44 23.34 31.10 3.41
CA TYR A 44 22.20 31.64 4.16
C TYR A 44 22.58 32.75 5.15
N TYR A 45 23.77 33.35 4.99
CA TYR A 45 24.26 34.48 5.79
C TYR A 45 24.21 34.19 7.29
N LEU A 46 23.40 34.93 8.04
CA LEU A 46 22.99 34.62 9.41
C LEU A 46 21.59 34.01 9.35
N PRO A 47 21.46 32.67 9.43
CA PRO A 47 20.25 31.97 9.00
C PRO A 47 18.96 32.33 9.73
N VAL A 48 19.00 32.64 11.02
CA VAL A 48 17.80 33.01 11.79
C VAL A 48 17.33 34.40 11.40
N ILE A 49 18.24 35.38 11.32
CA ILE A 49 17.94 36.73 10.84
C ILE A 49 17.47 36.68 9.38
N TYR A 50 18.16 35.91 8.52
CA TYR A 50 17.85 35.83 7.10
C TYR A 50 16.48 35.19 6.85
N SER A 51 16.12 34.13 7.58
CA SER A 51 14.79 33.53 7.45
C SER A 51 13.69 34.47 7.94
N PHE A 52 13.90 35.20 9.04
CA PHE A 52 12.89 36.09 9.63
C PHE A 52 12.68 37.39 8.84
N THR A 53 13.76 37.93 8.26
CA THR A 53 13.77 39.29 7.72
C THR A 53 14.04 39.36 6.22
N GLY A 54 14.67 38.34 5.66
CA GLY A 54 15.17 38.34 4.28
C GLY A 54 16.44 39.18 4.08
N GLU A 55 16.92 39.85 5.13
CA GLU A 55 18.08 40.72 5.05
C GLU A 55 19.39 39.92 5.08
N LYS A 56 20.29 40.26 4.16
CA LYS A 56 21.61 39.65 4.05
C LYS A 56 22.59 40.43 4.94
N MET A 57 22.95 39.83 6.07
CA MET A 57 23.95 40.40 6.98
C MET A 57 25.35 40.00 6.50
N GLU A 58 26.07 40.91 5.84
CA GLU A 58 27.38 40.63 5.25
C GLU A 58 28.51 41.38 5.94
N LYS A 59 28.21 42.53 6.58
CA LYS A 59 29.20 43.39 7.25
C LYS A 59 28.75 43.79 8.66
N LEU A 60 29.70 44.18 9.51
CA LEU A 60 29.39 44.63 10.88
C LEU A 60 28.41 45.82 10.93
N SER A 61 28.43 46.71 9.93
CA SER A 61 27.44 47.79 9.81
C SER A 61 26.00 47.29 9.63
N ASP A 62 25.82 46.13 8.99
CA ASP A 62 24.49 45.53 8.78
C ASP A 62 23.90 45.06 10.11
N LEU A 63 24.76 44.55 11.01
CA LEU A 63 24.33 44.08 12.33
C LEU A 63 23.74 45.21 13.20
N LYS A 64 24.14 46.47 13.01
CA LYS A 64 23.50 47.59 13.70
C LYS A 64 22.01 47.70 13.35
N ARG A 65 21.62 47.39 12.11
CA ARG A 65 20.23 47.46 11.66
C ARG A 65 19.38 46.40 12.35
N ILE A 66 19.88 45.17 12.44
CA ILE A 66 19.13 44.11 13.14
C ILE A 66 19.06 44.36 14.65
N MET A 67 20.07 44.99 15.26
CA MET A 67 20.02 45.37 16.67
C MET A 67 18.94 46.42 16.97
N VAL A 68 18.68 47.37 16.06
CA VAL A 68 17.54 48.29 16.18
C VAL A 68 16.21 47.53 16.18
N ARG A 69 16.07 46.54 15.30
CA ARG A 69 14.88 45.70 15.23
C ARG A 69 14.72 44.83 16.48
N ALA A 70 15.81 44.21 16.97
CA ALA A 70 15.79 43.44 18.22
C ALA A 70 15.31 44.30 19.40
N LYS A 71 15.80 45.54 19.52
CA LYS A 71 15.33 46.50 20.55
C LYS A 71 13.84 46.84 20.41
N SER A 72 13.33 46.95 19.18
CA SER A 72 11.90 47.25 18.94
C SER A 72 10.96 46.11 19.32
N LEU A 73 11.47 44.88 19.43
CA LEU A 73 10.71 43.69 19.84
C LEU A 73 10.71 43.47 21.36
N LEU A 74 11.49 44.25 22.13
CA LEU A 74 11.53 44.13 23.59
C LEU A 74 10.23 44.64 24.21
N PRO A 75 9.41 43.77 24.82
CA PRO A 75 8.15 44.18 25.44
C PRO A 75 8.38 44.85 26.79
N VAL A 76 7.36 45.58 27.28
CA VAL A 76 7.36 46.11 28.64
C VAL A 76 7.11 44.98 29.63
N ARG A 77 7.87 44.96 30.74
CA ARG A 77 7.70 43.99 31.82
C ARG A 77 6.27 44.04 32.40
N PRO A 78 5.61 42.90 32.65
CA PRO A 78 4.27 42.88 33.26
C PRO A 78 4.24 43.57 34.63
N THR A 79 3.23 44.41 34.89
CA THR A 79 3.10 45.13 36.17
C THR A 79 2.78 44.19 37.35
N ASP A 80 2.94 44.66 38.59
CA ASP A 80 2.68 43.85 39.79
C ASP A 80 1.23 43.75 40.25
N LYS A 81 0.38 44.71 39.85
CA LYS A 81 -1.00 44.82 40.39
C LYS A 81 -2.09 44.35 39.42
N VAL A 82 -1.92 44.61 38.12
CA VAL A 82 -2.87 44.19 37.06
C VAL A 82 -2.07 43.75 35.85
N TRP A 83 -2.16 42.47 35.50
CA TRP A 83 -1.45 41.91 34.36
C TRP A 83 -2.38 41.08 33.46
N LEU A 84 -2.15 41.14 32.16
CA LEU A 84 -2.75 40.26 31.16
C LEU A 84 -1.61 39.52 30.45
N PRO A 85 -1.08 38.42 31.02
CA PRO A 85 0.05 37.71 30.45
C PRO A 85 -0.38 37.15 29.09
N TYR A 86 0.23 37.73 28.05
CA TYR A 86 0.03 37.36 26.66
C TYR A 86 1.28 36.65 26.16
N LEU A 87 1.10 35.46 25.56
CA LEU A 87 2.22 34.63 25.13
C LEU A 87 3.05 35.36 24.09
N GLY A 88 2.39 36.15 23.22
CA GLY A 88 3.05 36.92 22.18
C GLY A 88 4.15 37.85 22.71
N SER A 89 3.98 38.49 23.88
CA SER A 89 5.05 39.33 24.44
C SER A 89 6.28 38.51 24.83
N ALA A 90 6.10 37.34 25.42
CA ALA A 90 7.22 36.44 25.71
C ALA A 90 7.88 35.92 24.42
N LEU A 91 7.08 35.67 23.38
CA LEU A 91 7.56 35.24 22.07
C LEU A 91 8.33 36.32 21.30
N ASP A 92 7.90 37.58 21.38
CA ASP A 92 8.59 38.74 20.79
C ASP A 92 9.94 38.96 21.50
N ALA A 93 9.96 38.88 22.83
CA ALA A 93 11.19 38.88 23.62
C ALA A 93 12.12 37.72 23.22
N GLY A 94 11.55 36.52 23.01
CA GLY A 94 12.27 35.37 22.50
C GLY A 94 12.91 35.63 21.13
N ALA A 95 12.18 36.20 20.18
CA ALA A 95 12.70 36.56 18.86
C ALA A 95 13.84 37.60 18.95
N ALA A 96 13.70 38.61 19.81
CA ALA A 96 14.76 39.58 20.09
C ALA A 96 16.03 38.90 20.63
N ALA A 97 15.87 37.96 21.56
CA ALA A 97 16.98 37.18 22.12
C ALA A 97 17.66 36.32 21.04
N LEU A 98 16.91 35.70 20.12
CA LEU A 98 17.50 34.92 19.03
C LEU A 98 18.37 35.77 18.10
N PHE A 99 17.91 36.96 17.71
CA PHE A 99 18.71 37.88 16.90
C PHE A 99 19.98 38.32 17.63
N ALA A 100 19.87 38.64 18.91
CA ALA A 100 21.01 39.01 19.74
C ALA A 100 22.03 37.86 19.86
N CYS A 101 21.58 36.62 20.10
CA CYS A 101 22.45 35.44 20.15
C CYS A 101 23.16 35.20 18.81
N GLU A 102 22.47 35.34 17.68
CA GLU A 102 23.09 35.15 16.36
C GLU A 102 24.15 36.22 16.06
N VAL A 103 23.91 37.48 16.47
CA VAL A 103 24.89 38.57 16.39
C VAL A 103 26.12 38.28 17.25
N ILE A 104 25.91 37.83 18.50
CA ILE A 104 27.01 37.49 19.43
C ILE A 104 27.89 36.39 18.82
N GLU A 105 27.28 35.30 18.37
CA GLU A 105 27.99 34.16 17.79
C GLU A 105 28.72 34.53 16.49
N ALA A 106 28.12 35.36 15.64
CA ALA A 106 28.78 35.87 14.44
C ALA A 106 30.00 36.75 14.78
N CYS A 107 29.92 37.57 15.83
CA CYS A 107 31.04 38.37 16.32
C CYS A 107 32.15 37.48 16.94
N LYS A 108 31.79 36.41 17.66
CA LYS A 108 32.77 35.45 18.22
C LYS A 108 33.63 34.80 17.13
N TYR A 109 33.05 34.42 15.99
CA TYR A 109 33.81 33.94 14.82
C TYR A 109 34.83 34.96 14.30
N LEU A 110 34.58 36.27 14.47
CA LEU A 110 35.43 37.34 13.93
C LEU A 110 36.49 37.85 14.91
N ILE A 111 36.14 38.04 16.19
CA ILE A 111 37.01 38.64 17.21
C ILE A 111 37.34 37.72 18.39
N GLY A 112 36.76 36.52 18.44
CA GLY A 112 37.00 35.53 19.48
C GLY A 112 36.09 35.67 20.72
N PRO A 113 36.06 34.63 21.58
CA PRO A 113 36.71 33.33 21.40
C PRO A 113 36.10 32.53 20.24
N ASN A 114 36.92 31.77 19.51
CA ASN A 114 36.44 30.96 18.39
C ASN A 114 35.46 29.90 18.92
N PRO A 115 34.21 29.82 18.40
CA PRO A 115 33.25 28.80 18.82
C PRO A 115 33.69 27.36 18.55
N VAL A 116 34.66 27.16 17.64
CA VAL A 116 35.23 25.86 17.30
C VAL A 116 36.52 25.65 18.09
N ASP A 117 36.45 24.83 19.13
CA ASP A 117 37.58 24.50 20.01
C ASP A 117 37.38 23.14 20.70
N GLY A 118 38.38 22.25 20.63
CA GLY A 118 38.32 20.92 21.22
C GLY A 118 37.12 20.09 20.76
N ILE A 119 36.19 19.80 21.68
CA ILE A 119 34.96 19.06 21.40
C ILE A 119 33.90 19.91 20.70
N TRP A 120 34.00 21.25 20.71
CA TRP A 120 32.95 22.16 20.24
C TRP A 120 33.04 22.40 18.73
N LEU A 121 31.90 22.26 18.04
CA LEU A 121 31.83 22.27 16.58
C LEU A 121 31.38 23.60 15.97
N GLY A 122 30.74 24.48 16.75
CA GLY A 122 30.18 25.74 16.27
C GLY A 122 29.09 25.56 15.19
N ALA A 123 28.88 26.57 14.36
CA ALA A 123 27.87 26.56 13.30
C ALA A 123 28.14 25.45 12.27
N ALA A 124 27.14 24.62 12.00
CA ALA A 124 27.18 23.66 10.89
C ALA A 124 27.35 24.38 9.56
N ASN A 125 28.25 23.93 8.67
CA ASN A 125 28.32 24.45 7.31
C ASN A 125 27.17 23.89 6.43
N ASP A 126 27.00 24.43 5.22
CA ASP A 126 25.90 24.03 4.35
C ASP A 126 26.02 22.61 3.77
N VAL A 127 27.23 22.04 3.71
CA VAL A 127 27.42 20.64 3.28
C VAL A 127 26.84 19.70 4.33
N ILE A 128 27.23 19.88 5.59
CA ILE A 128 26.71 19.13 6.73
C ILE A 128 25.20 19.36 6.86
N MET A 129 24.73 20.60 6.73
CA MET A 129 23.30 20.89 6.80
C MET A 129 22.52 20.20 5.69
N ARG A 130 23.05 20.10 4.46
CA ARG A 130 22.38 19.34 3.39
C ARG A 130 22.41 17.83 3.63
N GLU A 131 23.54 17.31 4.06
CA GLU A 131 23.73 15.88 4.30
C GLU A 131 22.88 15.37 5.46
N ARG A 132 22.82 16.13 6.56
CA ARG A 132 22.10 15.71 7.78
C ARG A 132 20.68 16.25 7.84
N GLY A 133 20.42 17.42 7.24
CA GLY A 133 19.09 18.02 7.23
C GLY A 133 18.09 17.30 6.33
N ILE A 134 18.56 16.53 5.33
CA ILE A 134 17.68 15.67 4.53
C ILE A 134 17.06 14.55 5.38
N GLU A 135 17.75 14.08 6.43
CA GLU A 135 17.25 13.04 7.34
C GLU A 135 15.98 13.48 8.08
N PHE A 136 15.81 14.80 8.30
CA PHE A 136 14.59 15.39 8.87
C PHE A 136 13.43 15.45 7.87
N VAL A 137 13.72 15.35 6.58
CA VAL A 137 12.73 15.45 5.49
C VAL A 137 12.27 14.06 5.06
N ASP A 138 13.19 13.10 4.95
CA ASP A 138 12.88 11.72 4.58
C ASP A 138 12.37 10.86 5.77
N GLY A 139 12.51 11.36 7.00
CA GLY A 139 12.05 10.74 8.23
C GLY A 139 13.03 9.71 8.83
N THR A 140 14.25 9.60 8.29
CA THR A 140 15.32 8.76 8.87
C THR A 140 15.78 9.27 10.24
N ALA A 141 15.66 10.58 10.48
CA ALA A 141 15.73 11.17 11.80
C ALA A 141 14.48 12.03 12.03
N PRO A 142 13.63 11.79 13.05
CA PRO A 142 12.40 12.55 13.23
C PRO A 142 12.63 14.05 13.49
N GLY A 143 13.76 14.40 14.11
CA GLY A 143 14.10 15.76 14.52
C GLY A 143 15.31 15.78 15.46
N PHE A 144 15.32 16.72 16.42
CA PHE A 144 16.42 16.87 17.36
C PHE A 144 15.98 17.29 18.77
N ALA A 145 16.70 16.82 19.78
CA ALA A 145 16.64 17.33 21.15
C ALA A 145 17.69 18.43 21.33
N ALA A 146 17.27 19.66 21.64
CA ALA A 146 18.16 20.74 22.03
C ALA A 146 18.36 20.72 23.55
N ILE A 147 19.53 20.27 23.99
CA ILE A 147 19.85 20.15 25.42
C ILE A 147 20.61 21.39 25.88
N THR A 148 20.15 21.99 26.97
CA THR A 148 20.86 23.07 27.65
C THR A 148 21.10 22.80 29.12
N GLY A 149 22.31 23.10 29.59
CA GLY A 149 22.74 22.85 30.96
C GLY A 149 23.47 21.53 31.14
N ALA A 150 23.26 20.88 32.28
CA ALA A 150 23.93 19.64 32.67
C ALA A 150 23.00 18.76 33.50
N ALA A 151 23.09 17.44 33.31
CA ALA A 151 22.38 16.47 34.15
C ALA A 151 23.03 16.40 35.54
N PRO A 152 22.33 15.92 36.59
CA PRO A 152 22.90 15.82 37.94
C PRO A 152 24.14 14.94 38.03
N THR A 153 24.23 13.90 37.19
CA THR A 153 25.39 13.00 37.12
C THR A 153 25.70 12.63 35.67
N ASN A 154 26.95 12.26 35.38
CA ASN A 154 27.36 11.85 34.05
C ASN A 154 26.61 10.59 33.56
N LYS A 155 26.31 9.64 34.45
CA LYS A 155 25.54 8.43 34.12
C LYS A 155 24.14 8.75 33.59
N ILE A 156 23.47 9.74 34.19
CA ILE A 156 22.16 10.20 33.71
C ILE A 156 22.30 10.86 32.34
N ALA A 157 23.35 11.67 32.13
CA ALA A 157 23.61 12.28 30.83
C ALA A 157 23.80 11.22 29.72
N VAL A 158 24.62 10.19 29.99
CA VAL A 158 24.83 9.07 29.06
C VAL A 158 23.52 8.34 28.78
N LYS A 159 22.72 8.03 29.81
CA LYS A 159 21.42 7.35 29.64
C LYS A 159 20.49 8.14 28.71
N ILE A 160 20.31 9.43 28.96
CA ILE A 160 19.45 10.31 28.13
C ILE A 160 19.97 10.39 26.70
N ALA A 161 21.29 10.54 26.51
CA ALA A 161 21.90 10.62 25.18
C ALA A 161 21.70 9.32 24.38
N THR A 162 21.94 8.16 25.01
CA THR A 162 21.74 6.85 24.38
C THR A 162 20.28 6.64 23.99
N GLU A 163 19.34 6.94 24.88
CA GLU A 163 17.91 6.78 24.59
C GLU A 163 17.48 7.66 23.40
N LEU A 164 17.95 8.91 23.32
CA LEU A 164 17.68 9.79 22.19
C LEU A 164 18.28 9.24 20.87
N GLN A 165 19.48 8.65 20.91
CA GLN A 165 20.10 8.01 19.75
C GLN A 165 19.33 6.78 19.29
N GLU A 166 18.87 5.93 20.21
CA GLU A 166 18.04 4.73 19.92
C GLU A 166 16.72 5.11 19.24
N LYS A 167 16.18 6.29 19.58
CA LYS A 167 14.99 6.87 18.93
C LYS A 167 15.31 7.64 17.64
N ASN A 168 16.55 7.55 17.14
CA ASN A 168 17.05 8.21 15.92
C ASN A 168 17.00 9.74 15.93
N LEU A 169 17.07 10.39 17.09
CA LEU A 169 17.11 11.84 17.20
C LEU A 169 18.55 12.37 17.19
N TYR A 170 18.72 13.58 16.65
CA TYR A 170 19.94 14.35 16.90
C TYR A 170 19.90 14.99 18.28
N VAL A 171 21.05 15.06 18.94
CA VAL A 171 21.20 15.70 20.25
C VAL A 171 22.09 16.91 20.09
N PHE A 172 21.49 18.10 20.10
CA PHE A 172 22.16 19.38 19.91
C PHE A 172 22.44 20.01 21.28
N MET A 173 23.70 20.14 21.66
CA MET A 173 24.09 20.48 23.03
C MET A 173 24.77 21.85 23.11
N ALA A 174 24.24 22.75 23.93
CA ALA A 174 24.89 24.02 24.25
C ALA A 174 24.44 24.63 25.58
N GLY A 175 25.27 25.50 26.15
CA GLY A 175 25.00 26.18 27.40
C GLY A 175 25.34 25.35 28.64
N CYS A 176 25.50 26.03 29.77
CA CYS A 176 26.00 25.47 31.02
C CYS A 176 25.04 25.67 32.18
N THR A 177 25.21 24.84 33.21
CA THR A 177 24.59 25.03 34.53
C THR A 177 25.69 24.80 35.56
N ASN A 178 25.90 25.74 36.49
CA ASN A 178 26.92 25.63 37.55
C ASN A 178 28.33 25.32 37.02
N GLY A 179 28.68 25.84 35.84
CA GLY A 179 30.00 25.62 35.22
C GLY A 179 30.21 24.25 34.59
N LYS A 180 29.18 23.41 34.48
CA LYS A 180 29.22 22.12 33.77
C LYS A 180 28.28 22.10 32.57
N GLN A 181 28.64 21.34 31.53
CA GLN A 181 27.88 21.20 30.28
C GLN A 181 27.60 19.72 30.00
N PHE A 182 26.43 19.42 29.44
CA PHE A 182 26.02 18.07 29.07
C PHE A 182 27.04 17.38 28.12
N ALA A 183 27.58 18.11 27.14
CA ALA A 183 28.61 17.58 26.23
C ALA A 183 29.92 17.20 26.95
N GLU A 184 30.33 17.96 27.96
CA GLU A 184 31.52 17.63 28.76
C GLU A 184 31.28 16.40 29.63
N GLN A 185 30.06 16.24 30.18
CA GLN A 185 29.68 15.01 30.92
C GLN A 185 29.78 13.75 30.05
N LEU A 186 29.40 13.84 28.78
CA LEU A 186 29.51 12.72 27.83
C LEU A 186 30.97 12.45 27.46
N ALA A 187 31.77 13.50 27.24
CA ALA A 187 33.18 13.36 26.92
C ALA A 187 33.99 12.77 28.09
N GLU A 188 33.68 13.13 29.33
CA GLU A 188 34.28 12.58 30.55
C GLU A 188 34.07 11.05 30.67
N GLU A 189 32.94 10.53 30.20
CA GLU A 189 32.62 9.09 30.19
C GLU A 189 33.09 8.37 28.92
N GLY A 190 33.84 9.06 28.03
CA GLY A 190 34.37 8.48 26.80
C GLY A 190 33.34 8.27 25.68
N VAL A 191 32.18 8.93 25.74
CA VAL A 191 31.18 8.88 24.66
C VAL A 191 31.67 9.67 23.45
N GLN A 192 31.60 9.06 22.27
CA GLN A 192 32.01 9.71 21.03
C GLN A 192 31.01 10.77 20.58
N LEU A 193 31.47 12.02 20.45
CA LEU A 193 30.68 13.17 19.99
C LEU A 193 30.96 13.48 18.52
N GLY A 194 29.96 14.00 17.81
CA GLY A 194 30.06 14.42 16.42
C GLY A 194 28.78 14.26 15.62
N TRP A 195 28.82 14.69 14.36
CA TRP A 195 27.71 14.54 13.42
C TRP A 195 27.38 13.09 13.11
N GLU A 196 28.40 12.21 12.98
CA GLU A 196 28.22 10.78 12.71
C GLU A 196 27.50 10.04 13.84
N THR A 197 27.76 10.44 15.10
CA THR A 197 27.08 9.85 16.27
C THR A 197 25.77 10.56 16.60
N ARG A 198 25.40 11.61 15.85
CA ARG A 198 24.26 12.49 16.12
C ARG A 198 24.30 13.23 17.46
N LEU A 199 25.41 13.15 18.20
CA LEU A 199 25.65 13.89 19.44
C LEU A 199 26.49 15.12 19.14
N VAL A 200 25.85 16.26 18.89
CA VAL A 200 26.47 17.46 18.31
C VAL A 200 26.66 18.56 19.37
N PRO A 201 27.90 18.76 19.86
CA PRO A 201 28.25 19.87 20.77
C PRO A 201 28.46 21.18 20.01
N PHE A 202 27.57 22.15 20.21
CA PHE A 202 27.59 23.42 19.51
C PHE A 202 28.48 24.48 20.16
N GLY A 203 28.40 24.65 21.48
CA GLY A 203 29.26 25.59 22.20
C GLY A 203 28.99 25.63 23.71
N LYS A 204 29.94 26.19 24.46
CA LYS A 204 29.89 26.29 25.94
C LYS A 204 28.78 27.20 26.46
N ASP A 205 28.48 28.26 25.72
CA ASP A 205 27.56 29.33 26.13
C ASP A 205 26.13 29.04 25.67
N VAL A 206 25.14 29.58 26.40
CA VAL A 206 23.72 29.48 26.03
C VAL A 206 23.45 30.11 24.66
N SER A 207 24.21 31.14 24.26
CA SER A 207 24.08 31.77 22.93
C SER A 207 24.32 30.79 21.78
N ALA A 208 25.12 29.73 21.97
CA ALA A 208 25.40 28.73 20.93
C ALA A 208 24.21 27.83 20.59
N LEU A 209 23.14 27.83 21.41
CA LEU A 209 21.86 27.19 21.04
C LEU A 209 21.28 27.77 19.74
N ILE A 210 21.68 28.99 19.36
CA ILE A 210 21.27 29.60 18.11
C ILE A 210 21.66 28.75 16.89
N TYR A 211 22.74 27.96 16.97
CA TYR A 211 23.16 27.09 15.88
C TYR A 211 22.16 25.96 15.59
N ALA A 212 21.46 25.46 16.62
CA ALA A 212 20.38 24.48 16.46
C ALA A 212 19.21 25.07 15.68
N LEU A 213 18.78 26.28 16.04
CA LEU A 213 17.70 26.98 15.33
C LEU A 213 18.16 27.44 13.93
N GLY A 214 19.42 27.87 13.77
CA GLY A 214 20.00 28.20 12.47
C GLY A 214 20.09 26.99 11.54
N PHE A 215 20.28 25.78 12.07
CA PHE A 215 20.16 24.53 11.30
C PHE A 215 18.71 24.31 10.85
N ALA A 216 17.74 24.41 11.77
CA ALA A 216 16.32 24.21 11.49
C ALA A 216 15.79 25.21 10.43
N ASN A 217 16.15 26.49 10.53
CA ASN A 217 15.83 27.52 9.55
C ASN A 217 16.38 27.19 8.15
N ARG A 218 17.63 26.71 8.06
CA ARG A 218 18.23 26.33 6.77
C ARG A 218 17.60 25.10 6.16
N ALA A 219 17.15 24.14 6.96
CA ALA A 219 16.39 23.01 6.46
C ALA A 219 15.07 23.48 5.80
N ALA A 220 14.36 24.43 6.43
CA ALA A 220 13.14 25.02 5.85
C ALA A 220 13.41 25.81 4.55
N LEU A 221 14.49 26.60 4.51
CA LEU A 221 14.87 27.36 3.31
C LEU A 221 15.35 26.45 2.17
N SER A 222 16.10 25.38 2.48
CA SER A 222 16.74 24.51 1.49
C SER A 222 15.78 23.46 0.93
N PHE A 223 15.05 22.76 1.80
CA PHE A 223 14.20 21.63 1.43
C PHE A 223 12.72 22.00 1.38
N GLY A 224 12.29 22.90 2.25
CA GLY A 224 10.91 23.38 2.28
C GLY A 224 10.57 24.41 1.20
N GLY A 225 11.58 24.91 0.47
CA GLY A 225 11.39 25.97 -0.53
C GLY A 225 10.87 27.28 0.05
N VAL A 226 10.99 27.47 1.37
CA VAL A 226 10.50 28.67 2.06
C VAL A 226 11.32 29.87 1.61
N LYS A 227 10.66 30.97 1.25
CA LYS A 227 11.34 32.21 0.85
C LYS A 227 11.92 32.91 2.08
N ALA A 228 13.14 33.43 1.94
CA ALA A 228 13.75 34.27 2.99
C ALA A 228 12.88 35.50 3.27
N GLY A 229 12.69 35.85 4.55
CA GLY A 229 11.79 36.91 5.01
C GLY A 229 10.34 36.48 5.24
N ASP A 230 9.92 35.30 4.78
CA ASP A 230 8.63 34.71 5.15
C ASP A 230 8.74 33.91 6.45
N PHE A 231 8.86 34.64 7.56
CA PHE A 231 9.02 34.04 8.88
C PHE A 231 7.84 33.14 9.26
N ARG A 232 6.61 33.44 8.80
CA ARG A 232 5.42 32.62 9.11
C ARG A 232 5.51 31.25 8.46
N ALA A 233 5.85 31.20 7.17
CA ALA A 233 6.04 29.94 6.47
C ALA A 233 7.21 29.14 7.08
N ASN A 234 8.29 29.82 7.49
CA ASN A 234 9.43 29.17 8.12
C ASN A 234 9.07 28.54 9.47
N LEU A 235 8.42 29.30 10.36
CA LEU A 235 7.97 28.79 11.66
C LEU A 235 6.96 27.65 11.51
N LYS A 236 6.02 27.76 10.57
CA LYS A 236 5.06 26.69 10.27
C LYS A 236 5.75 25.43 9.77
N TYR A 237 6.72 25.56 8.85
CA TYR A 237 7.50 24.42 8.37
C TYR A 237 8.18 23.69 9.53
N ASN A 238 8.87 24.43 10.41
CA ASN A 238 9.56 23.85 11.56
C ASN A 238 8.59 23.15 12.53
N LYS A 239 7.45 23.78 12.83
CA LYS A 239 6.39 23.17 13.65
C LYS A 239 5.89 21.85 13.08
N ASP A 240 5.68 21.78 11.76
CA ASP A 240 5.02 20.64 11.12
C ASP A 240 6.00 19.54 10.67
N ARG A 241 7.27 19.87 10.41
CA ARG A 241 8.23 18.96 9.76
C ARG A 241 9.44 18.58 10.61
N ILE A 242 9.89 19.44 11.53
CA ILE A 242 11.08 19.16 12.35
C ILE A 242 10.63 18.91 13.78
N PHE A 243 10.63 17.64 14.21
CA PHE A 243 10.17 17.24 15.54
C PHE A 243 11.22 17.55 16.61
N ALA A 244 11.45 18.83 16.85
CA ALA A 244 12.41 19.29 17.85
C ALA A 244 11.77 19.74 19.16
N PHE A 245 12.49 19.55 20.25
CA PHE A 245 12.11 19.95 21.61
C PHE A 245 13.35 20.33 22.43
N VAL A 246 13.16 21.12 23.49
CA VAL A 246 14.24 21.59 24.37
C VAL A 246 14.22 20.78 25.67
N LEU A 247 15.37 20.23 26.06
CA LEU A 247 15.59 19.68 27.40
C LEU A 247 16.41 20.70 28.21
N ALA A 248 15.78 21.34 29.19
CA ALA A 248 16.43 22.27 30.10
C ALA A 248 16.83 21.53 31.38
N LEU A 249 18.14 21.29 31.56
CA LEU A 249 18.69 20.51 32.66
C LEU A 249 19.38 21.41 33.70
N GLY A 250 18.92 21.31 34.94
CA GLY A 250 19.35 22.13 36.07
C GLY A 250 18.74 23.54 36.06
N GLU A 251 19.39 24.48 36.76
CA GLU A 251 18.84 25.83 36.95
C GLU A 251 18.56 26.56 35.63
N VAL A 252 17.33 27.07 35.50
CA VAL A 252 16.86 27.84 34.36
C VAL A 252 17.00 29.34 34.68
N THR A 253 18.10 29.93 34.20
CA THR A 253 18.43 31.35 34.33
C THR A 253 17.67 32.21 33.32
N ALA A 254 17.65 33.54 33.51
CA ALA A 254 16.88 34.47 32.66
C ALA A 254 17.27 34.38 31.18
N ASP A 255 18.55 34.20 30.88
CA ASP A 255 19.09 34.01 29.53
C ASP A 255 18.57 32.72 28.86
N LYS A 256 18.42 31.63 29.62
CA LYS A 256 17.78 30.38 29.17
C LYS A 256 16.28 30.55 28.95
N TYR A 257 15.57 31.27 29.85
CA TYR A 257 14.15 31.59 29.66
C TYR A 257 13.91 32.33 28.33
N ALA A 258 14.75 33.32 28.02
CA ALA A 258 14.65 34.08 26.77
C ALA A 258 14.91 33.22 25.52
N ALA A 259 15.96 32.40 25.54
CA ALA A 259 16.27 31.49 24.43
C ALA A 259 15.18 30.43 24.22
N ALA A 260 14.65 29.87 25.32
CA ALA A 260 13.57 28.89 25.30
C ALA A 260 12.25 29.51 24.77
N ALA A 261 11.93 30.75 25.15
CA ALA A 261 10.80 31.48 24.54
C ALA A 261 10.99 31.69 23.03
N GLY A 262 12.23 31.88 22.59
CA GLY A 262 12.61 31.87 21.18
C GLY A 262 12.31 30.54 20.48
N ALA A 263 12.67 29.41 21.09
CA ALA A 263 12.38 28.07 20.55
C ALA A 263 10.88 27.77 20.47
N ILE A 264 10.08 28.26 21.43
CA ILE A 264 8.63 28.10 21.42
C ILE A 264 8.00 28.72 20.16
N ASN A 265 8.55 29.80 19.59
CA ASN A 265 8.06 30.36 18.31
C ASN A 265 8.03 29.33 17.17
N TYR A 266 8.96 28.36 17.18
CA TYR A 266 9.06 27.30 16.18
C TYR A 266 8.11 26.12 16.46
N GLY A 267 7.32 26.19 17.53
CA GLY A 267 6.52 25.08 18.02
C GLY A 267 7.32 24.02 18.77
N PHE A 268 8.53 24.35 19.22
CA PHE A 268 9.39 23.43 19.99
C PHE A 268 9.09 23.58 21.48
N PRO A 269 8.53 22.54 22.14
CA PRO A 269 8.21 22.59 23.56
C PRO A 269 9.46 22.49 24.42
N VAL A 270 9.34 22.92 25.67
CA VAL A 270 10.41 22.92 26.66
C VAL A 270 10.07 21.96 27.79
N ILE A 271 10.97 21.03 28.07
CA ILE A 271 10.85 20.04 29.13
C ILE A 271 11.97 20.33 30.14
N ALA A 272 11.58 20.59 31.39
CA ALA A 272 12.51 20.92 32.47
C ALA A 272 12.50 19.84 33.57
N ASP A 273 13.68 19.53 34.08
CA ASP A 273 13.87 18.69 35.27
C ASP A 273 13.55 19.43 36.58
N THR A 274 13.71 20.75 36.57
CA THR A 274 13.49 21.63 37.72
C THR A 274 12.05 22.12 37.85
N SER A 275 11.68 22.53 39.07
CA SER A 275 10.36 23.06 39.40
C SER A 275 10.19 24.51 38.95
N ILE A 276 10.08 24.70 37.63
CA ILE A 276 9.70 25.98 37.03
C ILE A 276 8.19 26.01 36.75
N PRO A 277 7.57 27.19 36.61
CA PRO A 277 6.17 27.24 36.22
C PRO A 277 5.91 26.59 34.85
N GLU A 278 4.69 26.12 34.63
CA GLU A 278 4.29 25.44 33.38
C GLU A 278 3.48 26.34 32.44
N ILE A 279 3.45 25.96 31.16
CA ILE A 279 2.57 26.54 30.13
C ILE A 279 1.88 25.38 29.40
N LEU A 280 0.85 24.83 30.04
CA LEU A 280 0.06 23.71 29.54
C LEU A 280 -0.91 24.03 28.38
N PRO A 281 -1.48 25.25 28.24
CA PRO A 281 -2.38 25.55 27.13
C PRO A 281 -1.69 25.32 25.77
N THR A 282 -2.42 24.83 24.78
CA THR A 282 -1.91 24.55 23.42
C THR A 282 -2.02 25.78 22.50
N GLY A 283 -1.36 25.76 21.34
CA GLY A 283 -1.52 26.81 20.32
C GLY A 283 -0.32 26.96 19.39
N VAL A 284 0.81 27.42 19.93
CA VAL A 284 2.06 27.56 19.17
C VAL A 284 2.74 26.20 19.06
N CYS A 285 2.97 25.51 20.18
CA CYS A 285 3.35 24.09 20.20
C CYS A 285 2.14 23.20 19.87
N THR A 286 2.41 21.95 19.49
CA THR A 286 1.37 20.95 19.20
C THR A 286 0.50 20.67 20.42
N TYR A 287 1.14 20.42 21.56
CA TYR A 287 0.49 20.22 22.86
C TYR A 287 0.96 21.31 23.84
N GLU A 288 1.55 20.93 24.97
CA GLU A 288 2.03 21.84 26.00
C GLU A 288 3.27 22.61 25.52
N HIS A 289 3.44 23.87 25.95
CA HIS A 289 4.63 24.67 25.59
C HIS A 289 5.78 24.47 26.58
N VAL A 290 5.45 24.34 27.88
CA VAL A 290 6.43 24.12 28.95
C VAL A 290 5.87 23.12 29.95
N VAL A 291 6.59 22.02 30.18
CA VAL A 291 6.31 20.98 31.18
C VAL A 291 7.51 20.90 32.13
N SER A 292 7.28 20.84 33.43
CA SER A 292 8.34 20.89 34.45
C SER A 292 8.26 19.71 35.43
N ASN A 293 9.27 19.59 36.31
CA ASN A 293 9.39 18.49 37.27
C ASN A 293 9.34 17.09 36.64
N VAL A 294 9.87 16.94 35.42
CA VAL A 294 9.85 15.65 34.73
C VAL A 294 10.98 14.75 35.24
N PRO A 295 10.70 13.52 35.69
CA PRO A 295 11.73 12.56 36.10
C PRO A 295 12.68 12.20 34.95
N TYR A 296 13.97 12.00 35.24
CA TYR A 296 14.97 11.69 34.21
C TYR A 296 14.70 10.37 33.48
N GLU A 297 14.09 9.40 34.15
CA GLU A 297 13.77 8.08 33.61
C GLU A 297 12.70 8.10 32.52
N SER A 298 11.79 9.07 32.55
CA SER A 298 10.71 9.23 31.58
C SER A 298 10.81 10.53 30.79
N MET A 299 11.94 11.25 30.91
CA MET A 299 12.10 12.59 30.33
C MET A 299 12.04 12.58 28.80
N VAL A 300 12.70 11.60 28.17
CA VAL A 300 12.72 11.47 26.70
C VAL A 300 11.35 11.08 26.18
N GLU A 301 10.70 10.09 26.80
CA GLU A 301 9.33 9.69 26.47
C GLU A 301 8.35 10.86 26.60
N LYS A 302 8.41 11.61 27.72
CA LYS A 302 7.56 12.78 27.93
C LYS A 302 7.83 13.86 26.89
N ALA A 303 9.08 14.09 26.52
CA ALA A 303 9.43 15.07 25.50
C ALA A 303 8.90 14.69 24.11
N LEU A 304 9.00 13.40 23.75
CA LEU A 304 8.40 12.86 22.52
C LEU A 304 6.88 13.00 22.52
N GLU A 305 6.22 12.68 23.63
CA GLU A 305 4.77 12.81 23.82
C GLU A 305 4.31 14.27 23.62
N VAL A 306 4.92 15.21 24.35
CA VAL A 306 4.58 16.65 24.32
C VAL A 306 4.87 17.25 22.93
N ARG A 307 5.93 16.78 22.25
CA ARG A 307 6.20 17.23 20.88
C ARG A 307 5.23 16.64 19.85
N GLY A 308 4.58 15.52 20.17
CA GLY A 308 3.83 14.70 19.23
C GLY A 308 4.73 13.90 18.28
N CYS A 309 5.97 13.61 18.69
CA CYS A 309 6.93 12.84 17.92
C CYS A 309 6.71 11.35 18.13
N LYS A 310 6.21 10.66 17.11
CA LYS A 310 6.01 9.21 17.12
C LYS A 310 7.18 8.52 16.45
N VAL A 311 7.99 7.82 17.24
CA VAL A 311 9.16 7.11 16.73
C VAL A 311 8.68 5.89 15.96
N ARG A 312 8.97 5.85 14.66
CA ARG A 312 8.63 4.69 13.82
C ARG A 312 9.52 3.52 14.22
N ILE A 313 8.90 2.43 14.65
CA ILE A 313 9.60 1.15 14.86
C ILE A 313 9.93 0.61 13.46
N THR A 314 11.16 0.84 13.00
CA THR A 314 11.61 0.49 11.65
C THR A 314 11.83 -1.00 11.46
N LYS A 315 11.98 -1.77 12.54
CA LYS A 315 12.17 -3.23 12.50
C LYS A 315 11.37 -3.91 13.61
N VAL A 316 10.55 -4.88 13.23
CA VAL A 316 9.86 -5.75 14.19
C VAL A 316 10.91 -6.66 14.85
N PRO A 317 11.04 -6.68 16.20
CA PRO A 317 12.20 -7.25 16.89
C PRO A 317 12.14 -8.79 17.02
N ILE A 318 11.88 -9.49 15.92
CA ILE A 318 11.72 -10.96 15.91
C ILE A 318 12.88 -11.68 15.21
N PRO A 319 13.12 -12.97 15.50
CA PRO A 319 14.27 -13.72 14.98
C PRO A 319 14.07 -14.26 13.55
N VAL A 320 12.94 -13.95 12.93
CA VAL A 320 12.56 -14.39 11.58
C VAL A 320 12.30 -13.17 10.69
N PRO A 321 12.43 -13.30 9.36
CA PRO A 321 11.96 -12.29 8.42
C PRO A 321 10.50 -11.89 8.66
N TYR A 322 10.20 -10.61 8.46
CA TYR A 322 8.87 -10.03 8.60
C TYR A 322 8.51 -9.21 7.35
N GLY A 323 7.32 -9.41 6.80
CA GLY A 323 6.79 -8.66 5.66
C GLY A 323 5.57 -9.33 5.00
N ALA A 324 4.85 -8.58 4.18
CA ALA A 324 3.62 -9.05 3.51
C ALA A 324 3.82 -10.29 2.62
N ALA A 325 5.05 -10.54 2.15
CA ALA A 325 5.37 -11.73 1.36
C ALA A 325 5.16 -13.05 2.12
N PHE A 326 5.19 -13.03 3.45
CA PHE A 326 5.01 -14.22 4.30
C PHE A 326 3.54 -14.46 4.67
N GLU A 327 2.64 -13.50 4.43
CA GLU A 327 1.25 -13.56 4.91
C GLU A 327 0.45 -14.74 4.34
N GLY A 328 0.82 -15.19 3.14
CA GLY A 328 0.21 -16.33 2.46
C GLY A 328 0.86 -17.69 2.76
N GLU A 329 1.82 -17.78 3.68
CA GLU A 329 2.51 -19.03 4.01
C GLU A 329 1.52 -20.09 4.51
N ARG A 330 1.62 -21.33 3.99
CA ARG A 330 0.80 -22.46 4.45
C ARG A 330 1.64 -23.44 5.25
N ILE A 331 1.40 -23.51 6.56
CA ILE A 331 2.05 -24.49 7.43
C ILE A 331 1.24 -25.80 7.42
N ARG A 332 1.77 -26.84 6.77
CA ARG A 332 1.14 -28.17 6.72
C ARG A 332 1.39 -28.93 8.02
N LYS A 333 0.54 -29.91 8.34
CA LYS A 333 0.61 -30.71 9.58
C LYS A 333 1.99 -31.31 9.87
N ALA A 334 2.74 -31.70 8.83
CA ALA A 334 4.09 -32.25 8.99
C ALA A 334 5.13 -31.23 9.49
N ASP A 335 4.88 -29.95 9.27
CA ASP A 335 5.79 -28.83 9.52
C ASP A 335 5.40 -28.01 10.76
N VAL A 336 4.35 -28.42 11.47
CA VAL A 336 3.85 -27.76 12.70
C VAL A 336 4.73 -28.11 13.89
N HIS A 337 5.21 -27.10 14.62
CA HIS A 337 5.81 -27.24 15.94
C HIS A 337 4.77 -27.18 17.06
N VAL A 338 3.85 -26.21 16.99
CA VAL A 338 2.71 -26.08 17.91
C VAL A 338 1.52 -25.47 17.17
N GLU A 339 0.32 -25.84 17.59
CA GLU A 339 -0.95 -25.37 17.03
C GLU A 339 -1.90 -24.90 18.14
N PHE A 340 -2.67 -23.87 17.87
CA PHE A 340 -3.63 -23.30 18.81
C PHE A 340 -4.95 -23.04 18.10
N GLY A 341 -6.08 -23.33 18.75
CA GLY A 341 -7.38 -23.01 18.18
C GLY A 341 -7.87 -24.02 17.15
N GLY A 342 -8.69 -23.53 16.22
CA GLY A 342 -9.47 -24.38 15.32
C GLY A 342 -10.41 -25.29 16.11
N ASN A 343 -10.61 -26.52 15.64
CA ASN A 343 -11.49 -27.49 16.32
C ASN A 343 -10.77 -28.32 17.40
N LYS A 344 -9.56 -27.91 17.84
CA LYS A 344 -8.71 -28.71 18.73
C LYS A 344 -8.66 -28.18 20.15
N THR A 345 -8.44 -26.87 20.30
CA THR A 345 -8.31 -26.21 21.60
C THR A 345 -9.07 -24.88 21.58
N PRO A 346 -9.55 -24.38 22.73
CA PRO A 346 -10.13 -23.04 22.79
C PRO A 346 -9.04 -22.00 22.52
N ALA A 347 -9.30 -21.08 21.59
CA ALA A 347 -8.42 -19.96 21.34
C ALA A 347 -9.19 -18.69 20.96
N PHE A 348 -8.72 -17.53 21.40
CA PHE A 348 -9.33 -16.24 21.09
C PHE A 348 -8.33 -15.10 21.00
N GLU A 349 -8.71 -14.03 20.29
CA GLU A 349 -7.99 -12.75 20.22
C GLU A 349 -8.92 -11.60 20.60
N PHE A 350 -8.46 -10.72 21.48
CA PHE A 350 -9.29 -9.67 22.06
C PHE A 350 -8.50 -8.37 22.22
N VAL A 351 -8.99 -7.29 21.62
CA VAL A 351 -8.47 -5.94 21.87
C VAL A 351 -9.45 -5.15 22.74
N THR A 352 -8.92 -4.46 23.74
CA THR A 352 -9.68 -3.53 24.59
C THR A 352 -8.93 -2.21 24.76
N SER A 353 -9.68 -1.11 24.82
CA SER A 353 -9.15 0.21 25.15
C SER A 353 -8.99 0.39 26.67
N VAL A 354 -7.91 1.08 27.08
CA VAL A 354 -7.61 1.40 28.49
C VAL A 354 -7.04 2.82 28.61
N ASP A 355 -7.06 3.38 29.82
CA ASP A 355 -6.48 4.70 30.10
C ASP A 355 -4.93 4.66 29.97
N LEU A 356 -4.33 5.80 29.58
CA LEU A 356 -2.89 5.93 29.34
C LEU A 356 -2.02 5.58 30.57
N GLU A 357 -2.56 5.77 31.77
CA GLU A 357 -1.90 5.47 33.04
C GLU A 357 -2.04 3.99 33.47
N SER A 358 -2.94 3.24 32.83
CA SER A 358 -3.24 1.86 33.23
C SER A 358 -2.24 0.83 32.72
N ILE A 359 -1.46 1.18 31.69
CA ILE A 359 -0.50 0.27 31.05
C ILE A 359 0.88 0.90 30.83
N ASN A 360 1.90 0.06 30.90
CA ASN A 360 3.24 0.40 30.43
C ASN A 360 3.37 -0.03 28.96
N ASP A 361 3.94 0.84 28.13
CA ASP A 361 4.13 0.51 26.72
C ASP A 361 5.17 -0.61 26.56
N GLY A 362 4.90 -1.56 25.66
CA GLY A 362 5.81 -2.66 25.34
C GLY A 362 5.82 -3.80 26.36
N GLU A 363 4.93 -3.78 27.35
CA GLU A 363 4.79 -4.87 28.32
C GLU A 363 4.20 -6.11 27.64
N ILE A 364 4.93 -7.23 27.68
CA ILE A 364 4.50 -8.51 27.14
C ILE A 364 4.58 -9.58 28.23
N GLU A 365 3.43 -10.16 28.55
CA GLU A 365 3.26 -11.17 29.60
C GLU A 365 2.81 -12.51 28.99
N ILE A 366 3.32 -13.62 29.51
CA ILE A 366 2.88 -14.97 29.14
C ILE A 366 2.34 -15.67 30.40
N ILE A 367 1.08 -16.11 30.35
CA ILE A 367 0.41 -16.83 31.44
C ILE A 367 0.17 -18.28 31.00
N GLY A 368 1.01 -19.19 31.49
CA GLY A 368 1.00 -20.61 31.10
C GLY A 368 2.31 -21.03 30.43
N PRO A 369 2.38 -22.24 29.86
CA PRO A 369 3.59 -22.73 29.19
C PRO A 369 3.87 -21.99 27.87
N ASP A 370 5.13 -21.63 27.63
CA ASP A 370 5.60 -21.15 26.32
C ASP A 370 5.86 -22.35 25.37
N ILE A 371 6.06 -22.08 24.08
CA ILE A 371 6.09 -23.08 23.01
C ILE A 371 7.34 -23.97 23.02
N ASP A 372 8.35 -23.65 23.82
CA ASP A 372 9.52 -24.51 24.07
C ASP A 372 9.32 -25.47 25.26
N GLN A 373 8.22 -25.34 26.00
CA GLN A 373 7.87 -26.18 27.14
C GLN A 373 6.86 -27.28 26.78
N VAL A 374 6.41 -27.31 25.52
CA VAL A 374 5.42 -28.27 24.99
C VAL A 374 6.04 -29.20 23.96
N LYS A 375 5.38 -30.32 23.68
CA LYS A 375 5.90 -31.30 22.71
C LYS A 375 5.67 -30.82 21.28
N GLU A 376 6.59 -31.18 20.39
CA GLU A 376 6.45 -30.91 18.96
C GLU A 376 5.15 -31.55 18.41
N GLY A 377 4.36 -30.76 17.68
CA GLY A 377 3.07 -31.13 17.10
C GLY A 377 1.90 -31.09 18.08
N GLU A 378 2.11 -30.65 19.32
CA GLU A 378 1.05 -30.52 20.34
C GLU A 378 0.10 -29.36 20.01
N ALA A 379 -1.17 -29.52 20.43
CA ALA A 379 -2.18 -28.48 20.34
C ALA A 379 -2.52 -27.97 21.75
N ILE A 380 -2.36 -26.67 21.99
CA ILE A 380 -2.59 -26.04 23.31
C ILE A 380 -3.56 -24.84 23.17
N PRO A 381 -4.25 -24.39 24.23
CA PRO A 381 -5.14 -23.24 24.14
C PRO A 381 -4.37 -21.92 24.02
N LEU A 382 -5.01 -20.87 23.50
CA LEU A 382 -4.40 -19.54 23.36
C LEU A 382 -5.39 -18.39 23.56
N GLY A 383 -5.12 -17.48 24.49
CA GLY A 383 -5.74 -16.15 24.54
C GLY A 383 -4.74 -15.07 24.16
N ILE A 384 -5.02 -14.29 23.12
CA ILE A 384 -4.26 -13.09 22.75
C ILE A 384 -5.03 -11.88 23.29
N TRP A 385 -4.60 -11.34 24.41
CA TRP A 385 -5.25 -10.21 25.07
C TRP A 385 -4.42 -8.94 24.87
N VAL A 386 -4.98 -7.96 24.17
CA VAL A 386 -4.29 -6.72 23.79
C VAL A 386 -4.98 -5.53 24.43
N GLU A 387 -4.23 -4.78 25.22
CA GLU A 387 -4.66 -3.55 25.85
C GLU A 387 -4.02 -2.37 25.11
N ALA A 388 -4.83 -1.53 24.48
CA ALA A 388 -4.37 -0.38 23.71
C ALA A 388 -4.83 0.93 24.36
N ALA A 389 -3.91 1.87 24.53
CA ALA A 389 -4.21 3.20 25.06
C ALA A 389 -3.79 4.28 24.07
N GLY A 390 -4.56 5.35 23.98
CA GLY A 390 -4.17 6.54 23.23
C GLY A 390 -5.18 7.67 23.32
N ARG A 391 -4.73 8.90 23.10
CA ARG A 391 -5.57 10.12 23.26
C ARG A 391 -6.79 10.15 22.35
N LYS A 392 -6.68 9.48 21.18
CA LYS A 392 -7.78 9.31 20.23
C LYS A 392 -8.38 7.90 20.27
N MET A 393 -7.91 7.01 21.13
CA MET A 393 -8.43 5.65 21.22
C MET A 393 -9.88 5.68 21.72
N GLN A 394 -10.74 4.89 21.11
CA GLN A 394 -12.16 4.76 21.44
C GLN A 394 -12.57 3.30 21.32
N SER A 395 -13.64 2.91 22.02
CA SER A 395 -14.13 1.53 21.98
C SER A 395 -14.57 1.07 20.59
N ASP A 396 -14.91 2.01 19.71
CA ASP A 396 -15.30 1.72 18.32
C ASP A 396 -14.10 1.35 17.43
N PHE A 397 -12.87 1.62 17.90
CA PHE A 397 -11.64 1.23 17.19
C PHE A 397 -11.14 -0.16 17.57
N GLU A 398 -11.63 -0.72 18.69
CA GLU A 398 -11.19 -2.04 19.15
C GLU A 398 -11.38 -3.16 18.12
N PRO A 399 -12.55 -3.32 17.44
CA PRO A 399 -12.74 -4.38 16.46
C PRO A 399 -11.84 -4.21 15.23
N ILE A 400 -11.47 -2.97 14.90
CA ILE A 400 -10.60 -2.66 13.77
C ILE A 400 -9.19 -3.13 14.08
N LEU A 401 -8.64 -2.75 15.23
CA LEU A 401 -7.32 -3.18 15.68
C LEU A 401 -7.26 -4.70 15.90
N GLU A 402 -8.33 -5.30 16.45
CA GLU A 402 -8.44 -6.74 16.69
C GLU A 402 -8.30 -7.52 15.38
N ARG A 403 -8.97 -7.07 14.31
CA ARG A 403 -8.85 -7.73 13.01
C ARG A 403 -7.45 -7.66 12.41
N GLN A 404 -6.68 -6.62 12.75
CA GLN A 404 -5.31 -6.49 12.24
C GLN A 404 -4.41 -7.59 12.78
N ILE A 405 -4.67 -8.15 13.96
CA ILE A 405 -3.87 -9.24 14.54
C ILE A 405 -3.62 -10.34 13.51
N HIS A 406 -4.64 -10.69 12.71
CA HIS A 406 -4.49 -11.64 11.60
C HIS A 406 -3.39 -11.26 10.62
N HIS A 407 -3.38 -10.04 10.08
CA HIS A 407 -2.34 -9.60 9.15
C HIS A 407 -1.00 -9.43 9.84
N LEU A 408 -1.01 -8.87 11.04
CA LEU A 408 0.19 -8.53 11.79
C LEU A 408 1.01 -9.78 12.05
N VAL A 409 0.42 -10.84 12.61
CA VAL A 409 1.16 -12.06 12.96
C VAL A 409 1.51 -12.93 11.75
N ASN A 410 0.66 -12.94 10.69
CA ASN A 410 0.99 -13.63 9.44
C ASN A 410 2.14 -12.96 8.68
N GLY A 411 2.48 -11.71 8.98
CA GLY A 411 3.65 -11.05 8.40
C GLY A 411 4.99 -11.72 8.77
N ALA A 412 5.04 -12.59 9.78
CA ALA A 412 6.26 -13.28 10.19
C ALA A 412 6.42 -14.65 9.52
N GLU A 413 7.60 -14.93 8.96
CA GLU A 413 7.93 -16.27 8.44
C GLU A 413 7.80 -17.34 9.53
N GLY A 414 7.04 -18.40 9.24
CA GLY A 414 6.83 -19.52 10.15
C GLY A 414 5.71 -19.32 11.18
N ILE A 415 4.90 -18.26 11.06
CA ILE A 415 3.61 -18.11 11.74
C ILE A 415 2.50 -18.20 10.69
N TRP A 416 1.43 -18.91 11.01
CA TRP A 416 0.20 -18.89 10.22
C TRP A 416 -0.99 -18.68 11.15
N HIS A 417 -1.82 -17.68 10.88
CA HIS A 417 -3.02 -17.35 11.66
C HIS A 417 -4.24 -17.24 10.74
N MET A 418 -5.38 -17.75 11.17
CA MET A 418 -6.65 -17.64 10.46
C MET A 418 -7.81 -17.57 11.46
N GLY A 419 -8.92 -16.95 11.05
CA GLY A 419 -10.09 -16.76 11.91
C GLY A 419 -10.10 -15.37 12.52
N GLN A 420 -10.93 -15.22 13.54
CA GLN A 420 -11.16 -13.97 14.28
C GLN A 420 -11.76 -14.28 15.65
N ARG A 421 -11.77 -13.30 16.55
CA ARG A 421 -12.49 -13.36 17.84
C ARG A 421 -12.15 -14.65 18.59
N ASP A 422 -13.13 -15.50 18.86
CA ASP A 422 -12.98 -16.76 19.60
C ASP A 422 -12.93 -18.03 18.74
N ILE A 423 -12.71 -17.87 17.44
CA ILE A 423 -12.58 -18.97 16.47
C ILE A 423 -11.25 -18.89 15.71
N ILE A 424 -10.24 -18.29 16.33
CA ILE A 424 -8.90 -18.22 15.76
C ILE A 424 -8.28 -19.61 15.66
N TRP A 425 -7.39 -19.75 14.70
CA TRP A 425 -6.58 -20.93 14.47
C TRP A 425 -5.20 -20.48 14.03
N THR A 426 -4.19 -20.78 14.84
CA THR A 426 -2.81 -20.39 14.56
C THR A 426 -1.81 -21.52 14.73
N ARG A 427 -0.73 -21.46 13.96
CA ARG A 427 0.34 -22.45 13.90
C ARG A 427 1.70 -21.77 13.91
N VAL A 428 2.65 -22.41 14.56
CA VAL A 428 4.08 -22.07 14.47
C VAL A 428 4.81 -23.21 13.78
N SER A 429 5.66 -22.90 12.79
CA SER A 429 6.41 -23.91 12.05
C SER A 429 7.65 -24.40 12.82
N LYS A 430 8.09 -25.63 12.53
CA LYS A 430 9.34 -26.18 13.06
C LYS A 430 10.55 -25.34 12.65
N SER A 431 10.53 -24.79 11.43
CA SER A 431 11.60 -23.91 10.94
C SER A 431 11.64 -22.59 11.71
N GLY A 432 10.48 -21.96 11.94
CA GLY A 432 10.38 -20.74 12.74
C GLY A 432 10.86 -20.96 14.18
N PHE A 433 10.40 -22.04 14.82
CA PHE A 433 10.84 -22.40 16.17
C PHE A 433 12.36 -22.63 16.26
N ALA A 434 12.94 -23.34 15.28
CA ALA A 434 14.38 -23.58 15.20
C ALA A 434 15.20 -22.29 15.00
N LYS A 435 14.64 -21.28 14.34
CA LYS A 435 15.24 -19.93 14.21
C LYS A 435 15.12 -19.10 15.49
N GLY A 436 14.41 -19.58 16.52
CA GLY A 436 14.26 -18.90 17.80
C GLY A 436 12.89 -18.29 18.04
N LEU A 437 11.92 -18.49 17.14
CA LEU A 437 10.56 -18.00 17.33
C LEU A 437 9.93 -18.61 18.61
N ARG A 438 9.18 -17.80 19.34
CA ARG A 438 8.57 -18.04 20.66
C ARG A 438 7.23 -17.30 20.74
N LEU A 439 6.38 -17.64 21.70
CA LEU A 439 5.07 -17.01 21.83
C LEU A 439 5.20 -15.50 22.07
N ARG A 440 6.18 -15.06 22.88
CA ARG A 440 6.48 -13.63 23.13
C ARG A 440 6.52 -12.77 21.86
N HIS A 441 7.04 -13.33 20.76
CA HIS A 441 7.17 -12.61 19.50
C HIS A 441 5.82 -12.24 18.86
N TYR A 442 4.72 -12.94 19.18
CA TYR A 442 3.37 -12.47 18.81
C TYR A 442 3.10 -11.10 19.44
N GLY A 443 3.42 -10.94 20.72
CA GLY A 443 3.27 -9.67 21.43
C GLY A 443 4.17 -8.57 20.87
N GLU A 444 5.40 -8.91 20.51
CA GLU A 444 6.35 -7.94 19.92
C GLU A 444 5.90 -7.48 18.53
N ILE A 445 5.35 -8.38 17.72
CA ILE A 445 4.74 -8.03 16.43
C ILE A 445 3.54 -7.11 16.64
N ILE A 446 2.60 -7.49 17.51
CA ILE A 446 1.37 -6.73 17.77
C ILE A 446 1.70 -5.34 18.31
N HIS A 447 2.58 -5.23 19.31
CA HIS A 447 3.04 -3.96 19.87
C HIS A 447 3.68 -3.07 18.80
N ALA A 448 4.70 -3.60 18.09
CA ALA A 448 5.45 -2.82 17.13
C ALA A 448 4.57 -2.32 15.97
N LYS A 449 3.67 -3.17 15.48
CA LYS A 449 2.87 -2.87 14.31
C LYS A 449 1.63 -2.06 14.61
N LEU A 450 0.96 -2.25 15.75
CA LEU A 450 -0.15 -1.37 16.12
C LEU A 450 0.32 0.07 16.31
N LEU A 451 1.48 0.29 16.94
CA LEU A 451 2.06 1.63 17.06
C LEU A 451 2.53 2.21 15.72
N SER A 452 3.10 1.38 14.85
CA SER A 452 3.60 1.81 13.54
C SER A 452 2.48 2.12 12.55
N ASP A 453 1.46 1.28 12.49
CA ASP A 453 0.42 1.31 11.46
C ASP A 453 -0.77 2.18 11.88
N TYR A 454 -1.02 2.31 13.19
CA TYR A 454 -2.10 3.12 13.75
C TYR A 454 -1.60 4.26 14.65
N PRO A 455 -0.58 5.04 14.22
CA PRO A 455 0.04 6.07 15.04
C PRO A 455 -0.89 7.26 15.26
N ALA A 456 -2.07 7.36 14.67
CA ALA A 456 -3.00 8.44 15.01
C ALA A 456 -3.78 8.14 16.30
N ILE A 457 -3.90 6.86 16.68
CA ILE A 457 -4.92 6.38 17.63
C ILE A 457 -4.29 5.63 18.78
N VAL A 458 -3.27 4.81 18.49
CA VAL A 458 -2.57 4.00 19.49
C VAL A 458 -1.29 4.73 19.93
N ASP A 459 -1.16 4.95 21.23
CA ASP A 459 0.01 5.56 21.87
C ASP A 459 0.80 4.54 22.71
N LYS A 460 0.11 3.59 23.37
CA LYS A 460 0.72 2.49 24.14
C LYS A 460 0.02 1.17 23.89
N VAL A 461 0.76 0.07 23.91
CA VAL A 461 0.21 -1.29 23.81
C VAL A 461 0.84 -2.21 24.85
N LYS A 462 -0.01 -2.98 25.54
CA LYS A 462 0.37 -4.14 26.36
C LYS A 462 -0.26 -5.40 25.77
N VAL A 463 0.48 -6.50 25.75
CA VAL A 463 0.00 -7.79 25.24
C VAL A 463 0.18 -8.89 26.28
N THR A 464 -0.89 -9.59 26.62
CA THR A 464 -0.86 -10.79 27.47
C THR A 464 -1.24 -12.01 26.63
N LEU A 465 -0.34 -12.99 26.55
CA LEU A 465 -0.51 -14.24 25.83
C LEU A 465 -0.78 -15.37 26.83
N ILE A 466 -1.89 -16.09 26.68
CA ILE A 466 -2.40 -16.98 27.72
C ILE A 466 -2.50 -18.39 27.16
N THR A 467 -1.74 -19.33 27.71
CA THR A 467 -1.75 -20.76 27.33
C THR A 467 -2.22 -21.66 28.47
N ASP A 468 -2.48 -21.11 29.66
CA ASP A 468 -3.19 -21.81 30.73
C ASP A 468 -4.68 -21.96 30.40
N LEU A 469 -5.18 -23.20 30.35
CA LEU A 469 -6.56 -23.50 29.95
C LEU A 469 -7.61 -22.81 30.83
N LYS A 470 -7.42 -22.76 32.15
CA LYS A 470 -8.40 -22.19 33.08
C LYS A 470 -8.51 -20.68 32.91
N GLU A 471 -7.36 -20.01 32.74
CA GLU A 471 -7.35 -18.57 32.49
C GLU A 471 -7.88 -18.24 31.08
N VAL A 472 -7.61 -19.07 30.07
CA VAL A 472 -8.22 -18.94 28.72
C VAL A 472 -9.74 -19.00 28.81
N GLU A 473 -10.31 -20.02 29.46
CA GLU A 473 -11.77 -20.17 29.59
C GLU A 473 -12.42 -18.99 30.33
N LYS A 474 -11.77 -18.51 31.40
CA LYS A 474 -12.23 -17.36 32.18
C LYS A 474 -12.25 -16.07 31.36
N ARG A 475 -11.18 -15.76 30.63
CA ARG A 475 -11.11 -14.53 29.82
C ARG A 475 -11.94 -14.63 28.55
N LEU A 476 -12.08 -15.81 27.98
CA LEU A 476 -12.96 -16.07 26.84
C LEU A 476 -14.41 -15.71 27.16
N ALA A 477 -14.89 -15.99 28.38
CA ALA A 477 -16.23 -15.59 28.80
C ALA A 477 -16.43 -14.06 28.80
N VAL A 478 -15.40 -13.30 29.17
CA VAL A 478 -15.41 -11.83 29.10
C VAL A 478 -15.42 -11.35 27.65
N ALA A 479 -14.53 -11.91 26.83
CA ALA A 479 -14.41 -11.54 25.41
C ALA A 479 -15.74 -11.79 24.66
N ARG A 480 -16.37 -12.96 24.87
CA ARG A 480 -17.68 -13.30 24.26
C ARG A 480 -18.78 -12.32 24.62
N LYS A 481 -18.84 -11.89 25.89
CA LYS A 481 -19.82 -10.87 26.32
C LYS A 481 -19.63 -9.56 25.55
N VAL A 482 -18.39 -9.12 25.36
CA VAL A 482 -18.07 -7.90 24.60
C VAL A 482 -18.37 -8.09 23.11
N TYR A 483 -18.08 -9.25 22.53
CA TYR A 483 -18.45 -9.55 21.14
C TYR A 483 -19.97 -9.49 20.93
N ASP A 484 -20.76 -10.01 21.88
CA ASP A 484 -22.22 -9.91 21.84
C ASP A 484 -22.69 -8.45 21.94
N GLU A 485 -22.11 -7.66 22.84
CA GLU A 485 -22.39 -6.23 22.95
C GLU A 485 -22.06 -5.47 21.65
N ARG A 486 -20.90 -5.75 21.04
CA ARG A 486 -20.48 -5.19 19.74
C ARG A 486 -21.48 -5.55 18.63
N ASN A 487 -21.93 -6.80 18.57
CA ASN A 487 -22.92 -7.25 17.58
C ASN A 487 -24.28 -6.53 17.76
N ARG A 488 -24.70 -6.26 19.01
CA ARG A 488 -25.99 -5.62 19.31
C ARG A 488 -26.03 -4.11 19.06
N ARG A 489 -24.88 -3.42 18.95
CA ARG A 489 -24.83 -1.97 18.69
C ARG A 489 -25.59 -1.55 17.42
N LEU A 490 -25.68 -2.44 16.43
CA LEU A 490 -26.34 -2.19 15.15
C LEU A 490 -27.83 -2.54 15.12
N GLU A 491 -28.39 -3.16 16.18
CA GLU A 491 -29.76 -3.71 16.12
C GLU A 491 -30.85 -2.65 15.81
N SER A 492 -30.57 -1.39 16.17
CA SER A 492 -31.45 -0.24 15.90
C SER A 492 -31.29 0.39 14.51
N MET A 493 -30.25 0.03 13.76
CA MET A 493 -29.97 0.56 12.43
C MET A 493 -30.47 -0.39 11.35
N THR A 494 -31.13 0.14 10.32
CA THR A 494 -31.58 -0.63 9.14
C THR A 494 -30.88 -0.17 7.88
N ASP A 495 -30.88 -1.00 6.84
CA ASP A 495 -30.28 -0.65 5.55
C ASP A 495 -30.99 0.55 4.88
N GLU A 496 -32.28 0.76 5.19
CA GLU A 496 -33.04 1.93 4.78
C GLU A 496 -32.62 3.20 5.53
N SER A 497 -32.18 3.09 6.78
CA SER A 497 -31.86 4.24 7.64
C SER A 497 -30.55 4.96 7.29
N VAL A 498 -29.73 4.38 6.41
CA VAL A 498 -28.40 4.91 6.03
C VAL A 498 -28.28 5.13 4.53
N GLU A 499 -27.65 6.22 4.10
CA GLU A 499 -27.38 6.51 2.68
C GLU A 499 -26.06 5.93 2.16
N ILE A 500 -25.21 5.48 3.09
CA ILE A 500 -23.84 5.03 2.84
C ILE A 500 -23.70 3.61 3.36
N PHE A 501 -23.15 2.73 2.53
CA PHE A 501 -22.58 1.45 2.93
C PHE A 501 -21.06 1.53 2.93
N TYR A 502 -20.38 0.50 3.44
CA TYR A 502 -18.92 0.45 3.41
C TYR A 502 -18.43 -0.74 2.62
N SER A 503 -17.42 -0.56 1.79
CA SER A 503 -16.72 -1.68 1.20
C SER A 503 -15.66 -2.22 2.15
N CYS A 504 -15.17 -3.44 1.88
CA CYS A 504 -13.94 -3.96 2.44
C CYS A 504 -13.19 -4.75 1.37
N LEU A 505 -11.96 -4.31 1.06
CA LEU A 505 -11.07 -4.94 0.06
C LEU A 505 -9.93 -5.75 0.70
N LEU A 506 -9.91 -5.87 2.02
CA LEU A 506 -8.82 -6.46 2.79
C LEU A 506 -8.50 -7.91 2.38
N CYS A 507 -9.52 -8.68 1.96
CA CYS A 507 -9.31 -10.06 1.51
C CYS A 507 -8.83 -10.20 0.04
N GLN A 508 -8.59 -9.10 -0.68
CA GLN A 508 -8.06 -9.16 -2.05
C GLN A 508 -6.63 -9.68 -2.13
N SER A 509 -5.91 -9.73 -1.00
CA SER A 509 -4.59 -10.38 -0.91
C SER A 509 -4.61 -11.86 -1.32
N PHE A 510 -5.75 -12.56 -1.15
CA PHE A 510 -5.92 -13.96 -1.55
C PHE A 510 -7.17 -14.24 -2.39
N ALA A 511 -8.11 -13.30 -2.49
CA ALA A 511 -9.28 -13.37 -3.38
C ALA A 511 -9.39 -12.08 -4.21
N PRO A 512 -8.57 -11.91 -5.27
CA PRO A 512 -8.31 -10.60 -5.91
C PRO A 512 -9.55 -9.88 -6.43
N ASN A 513 -10.58 -10.62 -6.86
CA ASN A 513 -11.80 -10.03 -7.43
C ASN A 513 -12.92 -9.87 -6.39
N HIS A 514 -12.70 -10.29 -5.15
CA HIS A 514 -13.70 -10.18 -4.10
C HIS A 514 -13.84 -8.74 -3.61
N VAL A 515 -15.07 -8.27 -3.49
CA VAL A 515 -15.42 -7.01 -2.84
C VAL A 515 -16.53 -7.31 -1.84
N CYS A 516 -16.27 -7.07 -0.56
CA CYS A 516 -17.31 -7.20 0.46
C CYS A 516 -18.03 -5.86 0.61
N ILE A 517 -19.36 -5.84 0.55
CA ILE A 517 -20.18 -4.67 0.88
C ILE A 517 -20.86 -4.94 2.22
N ILE A 518 -20.61 -4.04 3.17
CA ILE A 518 -21.05 -4.13 4.56
C ILE A 518 -22.18 -3.13 4.76
N THR A 519 -23.32 -3.62 5.22
CA THR A 519 -24.52 -2.84 5.53
C THR A 519 -24.89 -3.02 7.01
N PRO A 520 -25.73 -2.16 7.61
CA PRO A 520 -26.22 -2.36 8.97
C PRO A 520 -26.81 -3.75 9.21
N GLU A 521 -27.56 -4.29 8.24
CA GLU A 521 -28.25 -5.58 8.34
C GLU A 521 -27.52 -6.72 7.61
N ARG A 522 -26.37 -6.46 6.98
CA ARG A 522 -25.49 -7.46 6.34
C ARG A 522 -24.04 -7.15 6.69
N LEU A 523 -23.60 -7.69 7.83
CA LEU A 523 -22.19 -7.63 8.24
C LEU A 523 -21.27 -8.33 7.22
N GLY A 524 -19.99 -7.99 7.27
CA GLY A 524 -18.96 -8.65 6.47
C GLY A 524 -18.96 -10.16 6.72
N LEU A 525 -18.78 -10.95 5.68
CA LEU A 525 -18.89 -12.41 5.75
C LEU A 525 -17.92 -13.05 6.77
N CYS A 526 -16.85 -12.35 7.15
CA CYS A 526 -15.92 -12.78 8.20
C CYS A 526 -16.52 -12.72 9.61
N GLY A 527 -17.69 -12.11 9.83
CA GLY A 527 -18.25 -11.95 11.18
C GLY A 527 -17.57 -10.86 12.03
N ALA A 528 -16.38 -10.41 11.66
CA ALA A 528 -15.60 -9.45 12.44
C ALA A 528 -15.96 -7.98 12.16
N TYR A 529 -16.34 -7.64 10.92
CA TYR A 529 -16.60 -6.27 10.48
C TYR A 529 -18.09 -6.03 10.28
N ASN A 530 -18.60 -5.07 11.03
CA ASN A 530 -19.95 -4.55 10.89
C ASN A 530 -19.92 -3.14 10.25
N TRP A 531 -21.08 -2.51 10.05
CA TRP A 531 -21.17 -1.19 9.38
C TRP A 531 -20.44 -0.07 10.14
N LEU A 532 -20.52 -0.05 11.47
CA LEU A 532 -19.79 0.92 12.30
C LEU A 532 -18.28 0.70 12.23
N ASP A 533 -17.83 -0.56 12.17
CA ASP A 533 -16.42 -0.88 12.01
C ASP A 533 -15.89 -0.40 10.65
N GLY A 534 -16.67 -0.56 9.57
CA GLY A 534 -16.32 -0.04 8.25
C GLY A 534 -16.22 1.49 8.22
N LYS A 535 -17.11 2.19 8.93
CA LYS A 535 -17.06 3.64 9.12
C LYS A 535 -15.82 4.07 9.89
N ALA A 536 -15.61 3.46 11.05
CA ALA A 536 -14.48 3.80 11.89
C ALA A 536 -13.16 3.51 11.16
N ALA A 537 -13.03 2.38 10.45
CA ALA A 537 -11.82 2.04 9.68
C ALA A 537 -11.46 3.10 8.63
N TYR A 538 -12.45 3.68 7.96
CA TYR A 538 -12.24 4.80 7.05
C TYR A 538 -11.82 6.09 7.77
N GLU A 539 -12.36 6.38 8.96
CA GLU A 539 -11.95 7.54 9.77
C GLU A 539 -10.51 7.39 10.31
N ILE A 540 -10.04 6.16 10.52
CA ILE A 540 -8.65 5.85 10.89
C ILE A 540 -7.70 6.08 9.69
N ASP A 541 -8.05 5.53 8.53
CA ASP A 541 -7.26 5.60 7.31
C ASP A 541 -8.17 5.75 6.08
N GLU A 542 -8.26 7.00 5.58
CA GLU A 542 -9.05 7.34 4.40
C GLU A 542 -8.56 6.64 3.13
N THR A 543 -7.31 6.17 3.12
CA THR A 543 -6.70 5.42 2.01
C THR A 543 -6.75 3.91 2.19
N GLY A 544 -7.34 3.44 3.29
CA GLY A 544 -7.42 2.04 3.66
C GLY A 544 -8.40 1.22 2.81
N PRO A 545 -8.53 -0.09 3.08
CA PRO A 545 -9.37 -1.01 2.31
C PRO A 545 -10.89 -0.80 2.52
N ASN A 546 -11.27 0.02 3.50
CA ASN A 546 -12.66 0.34 3.81
C ASN A 546 -13.01 1.70 3.25
N GLN A 547 -13.95 1.74 2.31
CA GLN A 547 -14.33 2.97 1.61
C GLN A 547 -15.84 3.19 1.74
N PRO A 548 -16.29 4.45 1.97
CA PRO A 548 -17.71 4.78 1.98
C PRO A 548 -18.27 4.69 0.56
N VAL A 549 -19.32 3.88 0.38
CA VAL A 549 -20.01 3.69 -0.90
C VAL A 549 -21.43 4.22 -0.78
N LYS A 550 -21.74 5.29 -1.49
CA LYS A 550 -23.10 5.84 -1.55
C LYS A 550 -24.01 4.87 -2.30
N LYS A 551 -25.20 4.60 -1.75
CA LYS A 551 -26.19 3.71 -2.42
C LYS A 551 -26.51 4.23 -3.83
N GLY A 552 -26.76 5.53 -3.96
CA GLY A 552 -27.22 6.11 -5.23
C GLY A 552 -28.65 5.66 -5.56
N GLU A 553 -28.98 5.54 -6.85
CA GLU A 553 -30.29 5.07 -7.30
C GLU A 553 -30.56 3.62 -6.88
N CYS A 554 -31.70 3.37 -6.22
CA CYS A 554 -32.16 2.02 -5.90
C CYS A 554 -32.84 1.42 -7.14
N LEU A 555 -32.24 0.38 -7.71
CA LEU A 555 -32.73 -0.30 -8.91
C LEU A 555 -33.71 -1.43 -8.57
N ASP A 556 -33.50 -2.11 -7.43
CA ASP A 556 -34.39 -3.15 -6.92
C ASP A 556 -34.34 -3.17 -5.38
N PRO A 557 -35.39 -2.72 -4.68
CA PRO A 557 -35.42 -2.67 -3.21
C PRO A 557 -35.64 -4.06 -2.57
N VAL A 558 -36.15 -5.04 -3.32
CA VAL A 558 -36.40 -6.41 -2.82
C VAL A 558 -35.13 -7.23 -2.88
N LYS A 559 -34.41 -7.19 -4.01
CA LYS A 559 -33.11 -7.88 -4.17
C LYS A 559 -31.96 -7.11 -3.53
N GLY A 560 -32.15 -5.82 -3.24
CA GLY A 560 -31.11 -4.94 -2.72
C GLY A 560 -30.07 -4.66 -3.79
N VAL A 561 -30.50 -4.01 -4.87
CA VAL A 561 -29.63 -3.60 -5.99
C VAL A 561 -29.64 -2.08 -6.07
N TRP A 562 -28.45 -1.49 -6.04
CA TRP A 562 -28.27 -0.05 -6.17
C TRP A 562 -27.19 0.27 -7.19
N LYS A 563 -27.42 1.34 -7.97
CA LYS A 563 -26.51 1.79 -9.00
C LYS A 563 -25.15 2.19 -8.43
N GLY A 564 -25.12 2.96 -7.35
CA GLY A 564 -23.86 3.43 -6.74
C GLY A 564 -23.01 2.29 -6.17
N ILE A 565 -23.66 1.24 -5.68
CA ILE A 565 -22.97 0.03 -5.21
C ILE A 565 -22.37 -0.74 -6.39
N ASN A 566 -23.13 -0.95 -7.47
CA ASN A 566 -22.63 -1.64 -8.66
C ASN A 566 -21.49 -0.86 -9.35
N ASP A 567 -21.64 0.46 -9.48
CA ASP A 567 -20.62 1.37 -10.04
C ASP A 567 -19.30 1.31 -9.25
N TYR A 568 -19.37 1.01 -7.94
CA TYR A 568 -18.19 0.81 -7.09
C TYR A 568 -17.61 -0.61 -7.20
N VAL A 569 -18.47 -1.64 -7.15
CA VAL A 569 -18.03 -3.05 -7.18
C VAL A 569 -17.37 -3.42 -8.50
N PHE A 570 -17.89 -2.92 -9.63
CA PHE A 570 -17.36 -3.26 -10.94
C PHE A 570 -15.85 -2.95 -11.12
N PRO A 571 -15.37 -1.71 -10.92
CA PRO A 571 -13.93 -1.43 -11.04
C PRO A 571 -13.10 -2.12 -9.95
N ASN A 572 -13.61 -2.21 -8.71
CA ASN A 572 -12.87 -2.78 -7.58
C ASN A 572 -12.84 -4.33 -7.57
N SER A 573 -13.67 -4.99 -8.37
CA SER A 573 -13.60 -6.43 -8.65
C SER A 573 -12.78 -6.75 -9.90
N HIS A 574 -11.97 -5.82 -10.38
CA HIS A 574 -11.25 -5.93 -11.66
C HIS A 574 -12.18 -6.18 -12.86
N LYS A 575 -13.39 -5.60 -12.83
CA LYS A 575 -14.43 -5.72 -13.87
C LYS A 575 -14.97 -7.15 -14.03
N SER A 576 -14.87 -7.99 -13.00
CA SER A 576 -15.42 -9.35 -13.04
C SER A 576 -16.82 -9.46 -12.46
N VAL A 577 -17.26 -8.49 -11.66
CA VAL A 577 -18.60 -8.46 -11.05
C VAL A 577 -19.32 -7.20 -11.49
N ASP A 578 -20.22 -7.33 -12.46
CA ASP A 578 -20.98 -6.21 -13.02
C ASP A 578 -21.99 -5.64 -12.02
N ALA A 579 -22.59 -6.53 -11.23
CA ALA A 579 -23.59 -6.19 -10.23
C ALA A 579 -23.79 -7.35 -9.26
N PHE A 580 -24.30 -7.06 -8.07
CA PHE A 580 -24.73 -8.09 -7.14
C PHE A 580 -26.03 -7.71 -6.43
N CYS A 581 -26.73 -8.72 -5.91
CA CYS A 581 -27.93 -8.57 -5.10
C CYS A 581 -27.59 -8.76 -3.62
N ALA A 582 -27.90 -7.76 -2.79
CA ALA A 582 -27.61 -7.82 -1.36
C ALA A 582 -28.51 -8.81 -0.61
N TYR A 583 -29.66 -9.19 -1.14
CA TYR A 583 -30.64 -10.01 -0.42
C TYR A 583 -31.12 -11.25 -1.20
N SER A 584 -30.37 -11.64 -2.24
CA SER A 584 -30.63 -12.84 -3.03
C SER A 584 -29.41 -13.75 -3.10
N ILE A 585 -29.64 -15.06 -2.98
CA ILE A 585 -28.63 -16.11 -3.22
C ILE A 585 -28.72 -16.67 -4.64
N MET A 586 -29.88 -16.55 -5.30
CA MET A 586 -30.14 -17.12 -6.63
C MET A 586 -29.80 -16.18 -7.79
N ASP A 587 -29.87 -14.86 -7.59
CA ASP A 587 -29.52 -13.85 -8.60
C ASP A 587 -28.29 -13.06 -8.15
N ARG A 588 -27.16 -13.27 -8.86
CA ARG A 588 -25.91 -12.50 -8.68
C ARG A 588 -25.56 -12.29 -7.19
N PRO A 589 -25.35 -13.35 -6.39
CA PRO A 589 -25.00 -13.19 -4.98
C PRO A 589 -23.69 -12.40 -4.82
N MET A 590 -23.50 -11.77 -3.67
CA MET A 590 -22.19 -11.22 -3.30
C MET A 590 -21.15 -12.35 -3.32
N THR A 591 -19.99 -12.09 -3.92
CA THR A 591 -18.91 -13.08 -3.98
C THR A 591 -18.37 -13.39 -2.58
N SER A 592 -17.65 -14.49 -2.42
CA SER A 592 -17.05 -14.89 -1.14
C SER A 592 -15.53 -15.06 -1.26
N CYS A 593 -14.76 -14.58 -0.29
CA CYS A 593 -13.30 -14.76 -0.30
C CYS A 593 -12.87 -16.14 0.25
N GLY A 594 -13.13 -16.42 1.53
CA GLY A 594 -12.74 -17.69 2.19
C GLY A 594 -12.79 -17.67 3.72
N CYS A 595 -12.90 -16.49 4.33
CA CYS A 595 -12.94 -16.32 5.79
C CYS A 595 -14.36 -16.38 6.39
N PHE A 596 -15.37 -16.81 5.63
CA PHE A 596 -16.75 -16.91 6.11
C PHE A 596 -16.90 -17.86 7.31
N GLU A 597 -17.81 -17.53 8.23
CA GLU A 597 -18.10 -18.36 9.41
C GLU A 597 -19.09 -19.49 9.08
N ALA A 598 -19.98 -19.24 8.11
CA ALA A 598 -20.98 -20.20 7.63
C ALA A 598 -21.14 -20.13 6.11
N ILE A 599 -21.63 -21.24 5.53
CA ILE A 599 -21.96 -21.34 4.10
C ILE A 599 -23.44 -21.70 3.97
N CYS A 600 -24.16 -20.94 3.14
CA CYS A 600 -25.50 -21.26 2.67
C CYS A 600 -25.41 -22.02 1.34
N ALA A 601 -26.21 -23.07 1.17
CA ALA A 601 -26.29 -23.84 -0.07
C ALA A 601 -27.74 -24.21 -0.42
N TYR A 602 -28.12 -24.03 -1.69
CA TYR A 602 -29.44 -24.37 -2.21
C TYR A 602 -29.65 -25.89 -2.33
N LEU A 603 -30.82 -26.35 -1.88
CA LEU A 603 -31.30 -27.74 -1.93
C LEU A 603 -32.56 -27.81 -2.83
N PRO A 604 -32.40 -28.13 -4.13
CA PRO A 604 -33.51 -28.14 -5.08
C PRO A 604 -34.67 -29.05 -4.65
N GLU A 605 -34.42 -30.28 -4.19
CA GLU A 605 -35.51 -31.19 -3.83
C GLU A 605 -36.30 -30.74 -2.59
N CYS A 606 -35.77 -29.80 -1.81
CA CYS A 606 -36.38 -29.26 -0.61
C CYS A 606 -36.98 -27.85 -0.80
N ASN A 607 -36.83 -27.26 -2.00
CA ASN A 607 -37.25 -25.89 -2.31
C ASN A 607 -36.74 -24.85 -1.29
N GLY A 608 -35.52 -25.04 -0.79
CA GLY A 608 -34.94 -24.27 0.32
C GLY A 608 -33.42 -24.35 0.35
N ILE A 609 -32.83 -23.83 1.44
CA ILE A 609 -31.39 -23.77 1.65
C ILE A 609 -30.98 -24.46 2.95
N MET A 610 -29.78 -25.03 2.94
CA MET A 610 -29.09 -25.44 4.15
C MET A 610 -28.03 -24.42 4.55
N VAL A 611 -27.67 -24.39 5.84
CA VAL A 611 -26.56 -23.62 6.37
C VAL A 611 -25.61 -24.54 7.11
N VAL A 612 -24.30 -24.38 6.95
CA VAL A 612 -23.28 -25.12 7.70
C VAL A 612 -22.18 -24.18 8.19
N ASN A 613 -21.82 -24.26 9.47
CA ASN A 613 -20.75 -23.47 10.09
C ASN A 613 -19.38 -24.17 9.99
N ARG A 614 -18.31 -23.38 10.09
CA ARG A 614 -16.91 -23.82 9.94
C ARG A 614 -16.49 -24.95 10.88
N GLU A 615 -17.04 -24.94 12.10
CA GLU A 615 -16.69 -25.90 13.15
C GLU A 615 -17.29 -27.29 12.87
N PHE A 616 -18.38 -27.37 12.11
CA PHE A 616 -19.05 -28.63 11.80
C PHE A 616 -18.23 -29.49 10.81
N GLN A 617 -17.92 -30.73 11.20
CA GLN A 617 -17.08 -31.66 10.42
C GLN A 617 -17.87 -32.77 9.69
N GLY A 618 -19.18 -32.85 9.90
CA GLY A 618 -20.02 -33.89 9.31
C GLY A 618 -20.32 -33.67 7.83
N GLU A 619 -20.90 -34.71 7.21
CA GLU A 619 -21.51 -34.59 5.89
C GLU A 619 -22.79 -33.74 5.95
N THR A 620 -23.10 -33.10 4.83
CA THR A 620 -24.28 -32.25 4.71
C THR A 620 -25.18 -32.72 3.56
N PRO A 621 -26.46 -32.30 3.51
CA PRO A 621 -27.40 -32.75 2.48
C PRO A 621 -26.92 -32.56 1.04
N VAL A 622 -26.08 -31.56 0.74
CA VAL A 622 -25.47 -31.36 -0.59
C VAL A 622 -24.36 -32.37 -0.94
N GLY A 623 -24.06 -33.33 -0.07
CA GLY A 623 -23.02 -34.35 -0.28
C GLY A 623 -21.59 -33.81 -0.16
N MET A 624 -21.41 -32.70 0.56
CA MET A 624 -20.11 -32.06 0.78
C MET A 624 -19.96 -31.62 2.23
N THR A 625 -18.78 -31.79 2.80
CA THR A 625 -18.41 -31.15 4.09
C THR A 625 -18.25 -29.64 3.94
N PHE A 626 -18.19 -28.90 5.06
CA PHE A 626 -17.87 -27.46 5.06
C PHE A 626 -16.59 -27.14 4.27
N SER A 627 -15.53 -27.93 4.48
CA SER A 627 -14.23 -27.71 3.82
C SER A 627 -14.32 -27.84 2.30
N THR A 628 -15.08 -28.82 1.80
CA THR A 628 -15.30 -29.01 0.36
C THR A 628 -16.15 -27.88 -0.21
N LEU A 629 -17.22 -27.48 0.49
CA LEU A 629 -18.03 -26.33 0.09
C LEU A 629 -17.22 -25.03 0.04
N ALA A 630 -16.36 -24.79 1.04
CA ALA A 630 -15.54 -23.60 1.09
C ALA A 630 -14.64 -23.45 -0.14
N GLY A 631 -14.13 -24.57 -0.67
CA GLY A 631 -13.34 -24.59 -1.91
C GLY A 631 -14.13 -24.23 -3.17
N ASN A 632 -15.45 -24.49 -3.19
CA ASN A 632 -16.32 -24.16 -4.33
C ASN A 632 -16.91 -22.75 -4.23
N VAL A 633 -17.10 -22.22 -3.01
CA VAL A 633 -17.75 -20.92 -2.77
C VAL A 633 -16.74 -19.77 -2.68
N GLY A 634 -15.53 -20.05 -2.18
CA GLY A 634 -14.47 -19.05 -2.04
C GLY A 634 -13.83 -18.60 -3.35
N GLY A 635 -12.88 -17.66 -3.28
CA GLY A 635 -12.09 -17.21 -4.42
C GLY A 635 -12.66 -16.03 -5.21
N GLY A 636 -13.75 -15.41 -4.75
CA GLY A 636 -14.27 -14.17 -5.33
C GLY A 636 -15.12 -14.34 -6.59
N GLN A 637 -15.72 -15.53 -6.79
CA GLN A 637 -16.65 -15.80 -7.89
C GLN A 637 -18.11 -15.61 -7.46
N GLN A 638 -19.00 -15.27 -8.41
CA GLN A 638 -20.44 -15.31 -8.17
C GLN A 638 -20.96 -16.72 -8.39
N THR A 639 -21.49 -17.33 -7.33
CA THR A 639 -21.95 -18.73 -7.32
C THR A 639 -23.44 -18.80 -6.97
N PRO A 640 -24.36 -18.55 -7.92
CA PRO A 640 -25.79 -18.68 -7.67
C PRO A 640 -26.16 -19.98 -6.95
N GLY A 641 -26.93 -19.87 -5.87
CA GLY A 641 -27.29 -20.98 -4.99
C GLY A 641 -26.29 -21.26 -3.87
N PHE A 642 -25.13 -20.59 -3.84
CA PHE A 642 -24.16 -20.70 -2.75
C PHE A 642 -23.69 -19.33 -2.25
N MET A 643 -23.47 -19.20 -0.94
CA MET A 643 -23.02 -17.93 -0.36
C MET A 643 -22.31 -18.15 0.97
N GLY A 644 -21.12 -17.58 1.14
CA GLY A 644 -20.48 -17.46 2.45
C GLY A 644 -21.01 -16.26 3.24
N CYS A 645 -21.23 -16.42 4.54
CA CYS A 645 -21.68 -15.33 5.42
C CYS A 645 -21.15 -15.47 6.86
N GLY A 646 -21.28 -14.40 7.64
CA GLY A 646 -21.06 -14.44 9.09
C GLY A 646 -22.28 -15.02 9.81
N LYS A 647 -22.09 -15.56 11.02
CA LYS A 647 -23.16 -16.18 11.82
C LYS A 647 -24.28 -15.18 12.16
N VAL A 648 -23.91 -13.92 12.45
CA VAL A 648 -24.87 -12.84 12.76
C VAL A 648 -25.78 -12.52 11.56
N PHE A 649 -25.33 -12.75 10.32
CA PHE A 649 -26.19 -12.49 9.15
C PHE A 649 -27.39 -13.46 9.10
N LEU A 650 -27.23 -14.65 9.67
CA LEU A 650 -28.28 -15.67 9.77
C LEU A 650 -29.41 -15.25 10.72
N THR A 651 -29.30 -14.11 11.42
CA THR A 651 -30.36 -13.56 12.27
C THR A 651 -30.86 -12.20 11.78
N SER A 652 -30.43 -11.79 10.59
CA SER A 652 -30.82 -10.52 9.96
C SER A 652 -32.24 -10.54 9.40
N ARG A 653 -32.95 -9.42 9.46
CA ARG A 653 -34.24 -9.23 8.76
C ARG A 653 -34.09 -9.30 7.23
N LYS A 654 -32.89 -9.02 6.72
CA LYS A 654 -32.55 -9.03 5.29
C LYS A 654 -32.00 -10.37 4.79
N PHE A 655 -31.90 -11.39 5.66
CA PHE A 655 -31.45 -12.71 5.27
C PHE A 655 -32.39 -13.34 4.23
N LEU A 656 -31.88 -13.56 3.01
CA LEU A 656 -32.62 -14.12 1.85
C LEU A 656 -33.98 -13.46 1.61
N PHE A 657 -34.07 -12.15 1.83
CA PHE A 657 -35.33 -11.41 1.78
C PHE A 657 -36.04 -11.58 0.43
N ALA A 658 -35.29 -11.65 -0.67
CA ALA A 658 -35.86 -11.83 -2.01
C ALA A 658 -36.54 -13.19 -2.17
N GLU A 659 -35.97 -14.27 -1.65
CA GLU A 659 -36.50 -15.63 -1.79
C GLU A 659 -37.51 -16.04 -0.70
N GLY A 660 -37.88 -15.12 0.19
CA GLY A 660 -38.87 -15.34 1.25
C GLY A 660 -38.29 -15.67 2.63
N GLY A 661 -37.00 -15.40 2.82
CA GLY A 661 -36.33 -15.35 4.12
C GLY A 661 -36.20 -16.70 4.84
N PHE A 662 -36.42 -16.67 6.16
CA PHE A 662 -36.20 -17.84 7.01
C PHE A 662 -37.05 -19.05 6.66
N ARG A 663 -38.21 -18.85 6.02
CA ARG A 663 -39.06 -19.95 5.55
C ARG A 663 -38.36 -20.88 4.54
N ARG A 664 -37.24 -20.44 3.94
CA ARG A 664 -36.38 -21.25 3.06
C ARG A 664 -35.33 -22.06 3.81
N LEU A 665 -35.03 -21.77 5.07
CA LEU A 665 -34.05 -22.53 5.84
C LEU A 665 -34.60 -23.91 6.15
N VAL A 666 -33.99 -24.97 5.63
CA VAL A 666 -34.49 -26.36 5.77
C VAL A 666 -33.54 -27.28 6.53
N TRP A 667 -32.27 -26.92 6.66
CA TRP A 667 -31.27 -27.71 7.38
C TRP A 667 -30.20 -26.82 8.02
N MET A 668 -29.82 -27.12 9.26
CA MET A 668 -28.77 -26.40 10.00
C MET A 668 -28.18 -27.32 11.09
N PRO A 669 -26.85 -27.32 11.36
CA PRO A 669 -26.28 -28.11 12.44
C PRO A 669 -26.92 -27.78 13.79
N LYS A 670 -27.13 -28.79 14.63
CA LYS A 670 -27.80 -28.63 15.93
C LYS A 670 -27.10 -27.61 16.83
N GLU A 671 -25.77 -27.62 16.85
CA GLU A 671 -24.98 -26.65 17.62
C GLU A 671 -25.23 -25.21 17.15
N LEU A 672 -25.28 -24.98 15.83
CA LEU A 672 -25.55 -23.66 15.27
C LEU A 672 -26.99 -23.20 15.56
N LYS A 673 -27.97 -24.12 15.50
CA LYS A 673 -29.36 -23.84 15.91
C LYS A 673 -29.42 -23.41 17.37
N GLN A 674 -28.70 -24.10 18.26
CA GLN A 674 -28.67 -23.78 19.69
C GLN A 674 -28.00 -22.43 19.95
N LEU A 675 -26.88 -22.17 19.28
CA LEU A 675 -26.15 -20.90 19.38
C LEU A 675 -27.03 -19.71 19.01
N LEU A 676 -27.79 -19.81 17.91
CA LEU A 676 -28.62 -18.72 17.38
C LEU A 676 -30.09 -18.79 17.82
N ALA A 677 -30.45 -19.70 18.74
CA ALA A 677 -31.85 -20.03 19.04
C ALA A 677 -32.67 -18.82 19.51
N ALA A 678 -32.09 -17.97 20.36
CA ALA A 678 -32.78 -16.80 20.91
C ALA A 678 -33.15 -15.81 19.81
N ASP A 679 -32.19 -15.49 18.94
CA ASP A 679 -32.37 -14.51 17.87
C ASP A 679 -33.22 -15.06 16.73
N LEU A 680 -33.02 -16.33 16.34
CA LEU A 680 -33.84 -16.99 15.32
C LEU A 680 -35.30 -17.08 15.73
N LYS A 681 -35.61 -17.45 16.99
CA LYS A 681 -36.99 -17.47 17.48
C LYS A 681 -37.65 -16.10 17.39
N LEU A 682 -36.91 -15.03 17.70
CA LEU A 682 -37.40 -13.66 17.53
C LEU A 682 -37.74 -13.37 16.06
N ARG A 683 -36.84 -13.71 15.12
CA ARG A 683 -37.08 -13.52 13.68
C ARG A 683 -38.23 -14.37 13.15
N PHE A 684 -38.36 -15.61 13.63
CA PHE A 684 -39.42 -16.52 13.21
C PHE A 684 -40.80 -16.03 13.68
N ASN A 685 -40.87 -15.47 14.89
CA ASN A 685 -42.07 -14.81 15.40
C ASN A 685 -42.47 -13.60 14.54
N GLU A 686 -41.51 -12.75 14.14
CA GLU A 686 -41.76 -11.62 13.24
C GLU A 686 -42.30 -12.06 11.87
N GLN A 687 -41.92 -13.25 11.38
CA GLN A 687 -42.41 -13.83 10.13
C GLN A 687 -43.66 -14.71 10.30
N GLY A 688 -44.25 -14.79 11.50
CA GLY A 688 -45.45 -15.59 11.75
C GLY A 688 -45.24 -17.10 11.64
N VAL A 689 -44.03 -17.59 11.89
CA VAL A 689 -43.65 -19.02 11.83
C VAL A 689 -42.92 -19.47 13.11
N PRO A 690 -43.52 -19.29 14.30
CA PRO A 690 -42.86 -19.49 15.61
C PRO A 690 -42.25 -20.89 15.79
N ASP A 691 -42.87 -21.92 15.20
CA ASP A 691 -42.47 -23.32 15.33
C ASP A 691 -41.38 -23.74 14.32
N LEU A 692 -40.91 -22.81 13.47
CA LEU A 692 -39.99 -23.12 12.37
C LEU A 692 -38.67 -23.74 12.85
N LEU A 693 -38.16 -23.35 14.03
CA LEU A 693 -36.90 -23.88 14.56
C LEU A 693 -36.92 -25.41 14.70
N ASP A 694 -38.06 -25.96 15.11
CA ASP A 694 -38.27 -27.40 15.28
C ASP A 694 -38.59 -28.11 13.96
N GLN A 695 -38.94 -27.37 12.91
CA GLN A 695 -39.23 -27.91 11.57
C GLN A 695 -37.99 -27.98 10.66
N ILE A 696 -36.92 -27.26 11.01
CA ILE A 696 -35.64 -27.31 10.30
C ILE A 696 -34.95 -28.63 10.66
N ALA A 697 -34.44 -29.38 9.68
CA ALA A 697 -33.67 -30.60 9.93
C ALA A 697 -32.25 -30.30 10.45
N ASP A 698 -31.58 -31.28 11.06
CA ASP A 698 -30.17 -31.21 11.45
C ASP A 698 -29.50 -32.58 11.27
N GLU A 699 -28.23 -32.69 11.63
CA GLU A 699 -27.46 -33.93 11.50
C GLU A 699 -28.00 -35.10 12.35
N THR A 700 -28.85 -34.82 13.35
CA THR A 700 -29.50 -35.85 14.16
C THR A 700 -30.81 -36.36 13.55
N VAL A 701 -31.31 -35.68 12.51
CA VAL A 701 -32.52 -36.02 11.77
C VAL A 701 -32.20 -36.67 10.43
N ALA A 702 -31.38 -36.02 9.61
CA ALA A 702 -31.03 -36.48 8.26
C ALA A 702 -29.78 -35.75 7.73
N THR A 703 -28.93 -36.47 7.00
CA THR A 703 -27.76 -35.91 6.31
C THR A 703 -27.83 -36.07 4.79
N GLU A 704 -28.84 -36.76 4.25
CA GLU A 704 -29.09 -36.91 2.81
C GLU A 704 -30.31 -36.10 2.38
N THR A 705 -30.24 -35.43 1.22
CA THR A 705 -31.31 -34.52 0.76
C THR A 705 -32.67 -35.20 0.61
N GLY A 706 -32.72 -36.45 0.16
CA GLY A 706 -33.97 -37.21 0.05
C GLY A 706 -34.63 -37.49 1.41
N GLU A 707 -33.83 -37.69 2.46
CA GLU A 707 -34.33 -37.89 3.83
C GLU A 707 -34.78 -36.57 4.46
N VAL A 708 -34.04 -35.48 4.21
CA VAL A 708 -34.45 -34.13 4.60
C VAL A 708 -35.82 -33.82 4.01
N ARG A 709 -36.05 -34.05 2.70
CA ARG A 709 -37.35 -33.82 2.07
C ARG A 709 -38.50 -34.57 2.76
N LYS A 710 -38.32 -35.86 3.07
CA LYS A 710 -39.33 -36.67 3.78
C LYS A 710 -39.65 -36.09 5.16
N TYR A 711 -38.63 -35.61 5.86
CA TYR A 711 -38.83 -34.94 7.14
C TYR A 711 -39.62 -33.64 7.00
N LEU A 712 -39.27 -32.79 6.02
CA LEU A 712 -39.98 -31.55 5.72
C LEU A 712 -41.47 -31.80 5.38
N GLU A 713 -41.77 -32.84 4.62
CA GLU A 713 -43.15 -33.27 4.30
C GLU A 713 -43.92 -33.69 5.56
N LYS A 714 -43.27 -34.45 6.46
CA LYS A 714 -43.85 -34.90 7.72
C LYS A 714 -44.18 -33.75 8.68
N VAL A 715 -43.29 -32.76 8.78
CA VAL A 715 -43.46 -31.60 9.69
C VAL A 715 -44.24 -30.45 9.06
N GLY A 716 -44.57 -30.56 7.77
CA GLY A 716 -45.33 -29.53 7.04
C GLY A 716 -44.55 -28.24 6.81
N HIS A 717 -43.24 -28.33 6.55
CA HIS A 717 -42.35 -27.19 6.42
C HIS A 717 -42.83 -26.17 5.36
N PRO A 718 -42.78 -24.85 5.64
CA PRO A 718 -43.34 -23.83 4.73
C PRO A 718 -42.67 -23.79 3.35
N ALA A 719 -41.36 -24.06 3.26
CA ALA A 719 -40.61 -24.09 2.00
C ALA A 719 -41.29 -24.91 0.89
N LEU A 720 -41.91 -26.05 1.23
CA LEU A 720 -42.52 -26.96 0.25
C LEU A 720 -43.79 -26.39 -0.40
N LYS A 721 -44.40 -25.36 0.19
CA LYS A 721 -45.61 -24.70 -0.32
C LYS A 721 -45.33 -23.35 -0.98
N MET A 722 -44.09 -22.89 -0.90
CA MET A 722 -43.66 -21.64 -1.54
C MET A 722 -43.40 -21.88 -3.04
N GLU A 723 -43.34 -20.79 -3.80
CA GLU A 723 -42.91 -20.85 -5.20
C GLU A 723 -41.53 -21.51 -5.34
N ASP A 724 -41.25 -22.12 -6.49
CA ASP A 724 -39.94 -22.71 -6.75
C ASP A 724 -38.84 -21.65 -6.63
N MET A 725 -37.88 -21.89 -5.74
CA MET A 725 -36.76 -21.00 -5.47
C MET A 725 -35.87 -20.81 -6.72
N ALA A 726 -35.87 -21.76 -7.66
CA ALA A 726 -35.18 -21.62 -8.93
C ALA A 726 -35.73 -20.48 -9.80
N ASN A 727 -36.99 -20.06 -9.61
CA ASN A 727 -37.59 -18.95 -10.37
C ASN A 727 -36.92 -17.60 -10.07
N PHE A 728 -36.20 -17.49 -8.95
CA PHE A 728 -35.45 -16.28 -8.59
C PHE A 728 -34.11 -16.18 -9.33
N ALA A 729 -33.63 -17.27 -9.93
CA ALA A 729 -32.43 -17.22 -10.77
C ALA A 729 -32.74 -16.46 -12.06
N ARG A 730 -31.85 -15.55 -12.47
CA ARG A 730 -31.99 -14.82 -13.73
C ARG A 730 -31.95 -15.83 -14.90
N SER A 731 -33.00 -15.90 -15.71
CA SER A 731 -32.94 -16.58 -17.00
C SER A 731 -31.93 -15.85 -17.88
N ALA A 732 -31.12 -16.59 -18.64
CA ALA A 732 -30.19 -16.01 -19.62
C ALA A 732 -30.90 -15.27 -20.78
N ALA A 733 -32.22 -15.11 -20.73
CA ALA A 733 -33.07 -14.49 -21.74
C ALA A 733 -34.07 -13.53 -21.10
N SER A 734 -33.62 -12.32 -20.74
CA SER A 734 -34.44 -11.11 -20.65
C SER A 734 -33.58 -9.92 -20.19
N GLU A 735 -33.08 -9.15 -21.15
CA GLU A 735 -32.77 -7.73 -20.95
C GLU A 735 -33.84 -6.92 -21.68
N GLU A 736 -34.87 -6.49 -20.95
CA GLU A 736 -35.73 -5.39 -21.39
C GLU A 736 -35.93 -4.41 -20.22
N THR A 737 -35.77 -3.12 -20.53
CA THR A 737 -35.96 -1.96 -19.65
C THR A 737 -37.44 -1.55 -19.59
N PRO A 738 -37.87 -0.79 -18.57
CA PRO A 738 -39.25 -0.72 -18.09
C PRO A 738 -40.13 0.18 -18.96
N THR A 739 -41.41 -0.17 -19.06
CA THR A 739 -42.47 0.74 -19.53
C THR A 739 -43.48 0.98 -18.44
N GLU A 740 -43.85 2.25 -18.30
CA GLU A 740 -44.85 2.80 -17.39
C GLU A 740 -46.26 2.25 -17.67
N THR A 741 -47.04 2.18 -16.59
CA THR A 741 -48.44 1.73 -16.51
C THR A 741 -49.44 2.71 -17.12
N VAL A 742 -50.41 2.20 -17.90
CA VAL A 742 -51.80 2.71 -17.94
C VAL A 742 -52.78 1.54 -18.03
N GLU A 743 -53.88 1.66 -17.28
CA GLU A 743 -54.88 0.66 -16.89
C GLU A 743 -55.83 0.08 -17.96
N LYS A 744 -56.21 -1.19 -17.70
CA LYS A 744 -57.52 -1.90 -17.81
C LYS A 744 -58.21 -2.04 -19.19
N ILE A 745 -58.70 -3.27 -19.50
CA ILE A 745 -60.08 -3.78 -19.25
C ILE A 745 -60.23 -5.21 -19.89
N ASP A 746 -60.75 -6.13 -19.07
CA ASP A 746 -61.54 -7.37 -19.29
C ASP A 746 -61.11 -8.58 -20.17
N GLU A 747 -61.25 -9.76 -19.53
CA GLU A 747 -61.39 -11.14 -20.07
C GLU A 747 -62.64 -11.27 -21.03
N PRO A 748 -62.99 -12.43 -21.68
CA PRO A 748 -62.50 -13.80 -21.46
C PRO A 748 -62.40 -14.75 -22.69
N ALA A 749 -61.90 -15.96 -22.39
CA ALA A 749 -62.45 -17.28 -22.80
C ALA A 749 -62.04 -18.00 -24.11
N VAL A 750 -61.60 -19.26 -23.90
CA VAL A 750 -62.02 -20.51 -24.63
C VAL A 750 -61.35 -20.72 -26.01
N SER A 751 -60.80 -21.88 -26.40
CA SER A 751 -60.72 -23.23 -25.86
C SER A 751 -59.92 -24.14 -26.79
N ASP A 752 -59.46 -25.27 -26.23
CA ASP A 752 -59.55 -26.63 -26.77
C ASP A 752 -58.73 -27.12 -27.97
N LYS A 753 -58.04 -28.24 -27.65
CA LYS A 753 -57.93 -29.52 -28.39
C LYS A 753 -56.93 -29.55 -29.54
N LYS A 754 -55.92 -30.43 -29.54
CA LYS A 754 -55.76 -31.86 -29.21
C LYS A 754 -55.37 -32.59 -30.50
N ASP A 755 -54.74 -33.73 -30.26
CA ASP A 755 -54.51 -34.84 -31.17
C ASP A 755 -53.25 -34.71 -32.06
N ALA A 756 -52.52 -35.78 -32.37
CA ALA A 756 -52.26 -37.09 -31.77
C ALA A 756 -51.27 -37.76 -32.74
N VAL A 757 -50.37 -38.58 -32.22
CA VAL A 757 -49.34 -39.34 -32.95
C VAL A 757 -49.99 -40.50 -33.74
N PRO A 758 -49.32 -41.05 -34.76
CA PRO A 758 -49.06 -42.49 -34.67
C PRO A 758 -47.66 -42.94 -35.14
N ALA A 759 -47.29 -44.11 -34.61
CA ALA A 759 -46.01 -44.80 -34.64
C ALA A 759 -45.84 -45.79 -35.83
N ALA A 760 -44.60 -46.29 -36.07
CA ALA A 760 -44.21 -47.72 -35.92
C ALA A 760 -42.91 -48.16 -36.65
N LYS A 761 -42.06 -48.90 -35.90
CA LYS A 761 -41.31 -50.16 -36.17
C LYS A 761 -40.08 -50.26 -37.12
N ASP A 762 -38.92 -50.44 -36.49
CA ASP A 762 -37.99 -51.62 -36.45
C ASP A 762 -37.71 -52.49 -37.71
N GLU A 763 -36.42 -52.59 -38.09
CA GLU A 763 -35.51 -53.77 -37.94
C GLU A 763 -34.38 -53.84 -39.00
N SER A 764 -33.13 -54.02 -38.55
CA SER A 764 -32.12 -55.00 -39.02
C SER A 764 -30.67 -54.49 -38.94
N GLY A 765 -29.80 -55.32 -38.34
CA GLY A 765 -28.44 -54.96 -37.92
C GLY A 765 -27.33 -55.27 -38.93
N THR A 766 -26.18 -54.61 -38.74
CA THR A 766 -24.90 -54.97 -39.37
C THR A 766 -23.77 -54.75 -38.36
N LYS A 767 -22.89 -55.76 -38.20
CA LYS A 767 -21.74 -55.73 -37.27
C LYS A 767 -20.67 -54.75 -37.78
N ILE A 768 -20.20 -53.89 -36.90
CA ILE A 768 -19.25 -52.81 -37.18
C ILE A 768 -17.81 -53.30 -36.89
N THR A 769 -16.90 -53.20 -37.86
CA THR A 769 -15.47 -53.51 -37.70
C THR A 769 -14.65 -52.24 -37.34
N PRO A 770 -13.47 -52.37 -36.68
CA PRO A 770 -12.64 -51.23 -36.29
C PRO A 770 -12.18 -50.35 -37.46
N GLU A 771 -11.93 -50.93 -38.64
CA GLU A 771 -11.63 -50.15 -39.85
C GLU A 771 -12.83 -49.31 -40.32
N LEU A 772 -14.05 -49.87 -40.25
CA LEU A 772 -15.29 -49.18 -40.62
C LEU A 772 -15.59 -48.00 -39.68
N ILE A 773 -15.24 -48.11 -38.39
CA ILE A 773 -15.36 -47.02 -37.40
C ILE A 773 -14.41 -45.88 -37.74
N ASN A 774 -13.22 -46.17 -38.25
CA ASN A 774 -12.23 -45.14 -38.53
C ASN A 774 -12.55 -44.39 -39.84
N GLU A 775 -13.07 -45.08 -40.84
CA GLU A 775 -13.63 -44.45 -42.05
C GLU A 775 -14.89 -43.62 -41.72
N LEU A 776 -15.82 -44.15 -40.93
CA LEU A 776 -17.01 -43.41 -40.48
C LEU A 776 -16.65 -42.16 -39.65
N LYS A 777 -15.63 -42.23 -38.80
CA LYS A 777 -15.16 -41.05 -38.03
C LYS A 777 -14.56 -39.96 -38.93
N GLN A 778 -13.84 -40.33 -39.98
CA GLN A 778 -13.32 -39.34 -40.94
C GLN A 778 -14.42 -38.74 -41.80
N GLN A 779 -15.43 -39.52 -42.17
CA GLN A 779 -16.61 -39.04 -42.93
C GLN A 779 -17.48 -38.10 -42.08
N ILE A 780 -17.82 -38.51 -40.86
CA ILE A 780 -18.68 -37.74 -39.94
C ILE A 780 -18.01 -36.43 -39.52
N SER A 781 -16.69 -36.41 -39.31
CA SER A 781 -15.97 -35.17 -38.97
C SER A 781 -15.96 -34.15 -40.15
N ARG A 782 -15.97 -34.66 -41.39
CA ARG A 782 -16.09 -33.84 -42.61
C ARG A 782 -17.52 -33.30 -42.78
N GLU A 783 -18.53 -34.14 -42.60
CA GLU A 783 -19.94 -33.75 -42.70
C GLU A 783 -20.37 -32.79 -41.59
N ILE A 784 -19.93 -33.00 -40.34
CA ILE A 784 -20.21 -32.09 -39.21
C ILE A 784 -19.56 -30.72 -39.44
N SER A 785 -18.35 -30.67 -39.99
CA SER A 785 -17.68 -29.40 -40.32
C SER A 785 -18.35 -28.64 -41.47
N GLU A 786 -19.02 -29.33 -42.39
CA GLU A 786 -19.81 -28.71 -43.47
C GLU A 786 -21.21 -28.29 -43.00
N GLN A 787 -21.85 -29.07 -42.11
CA GLN A 787 -23.15 -28.72 -41.51
C GLN A 787 -23.07 -27.57 -40.49
N LEU A 788 -21.97 -27.44 -39.74
CA LEU A 788 -21.75 -26.30 -38.84
C LEU A 788 -21.52 -24.98 -39.58
N LYS A 789 -21.11 -25.02 -40.85
CA LYS A 789 -20.96 -23.81 -41.69
C LYS A 789 -22.27 -23.33 -42.31
N SER A 790 -23.31 -24.18 -42.39
CA SER A 790 -24.58 -23.86 -43.05
C SER A 790 -25.72 -23.43 -42.11
N ALA A 791 -25.56 -23.56 -40.79
CA ALA A 791 -26.67 -23.44 -39.82
C ALA A 791 -26.85 -22.10 -39.09
N VAL A 792 -26.11 -21.02 -39.40
CA VAL A 792 -26.35 -19.70 -38.75
C VAL A 792 -26.53 -18.60 -39.80
N GLY A 793 -27.80 -18.37 -40.16
CA GLY A 793 -28.25 -17.40 -41.17
C GLY A 793 -28.59 -16.02 -40.61
N LYS A 794 -28.46 -15.01 -41.48
CA LYS A 794 -28.48 -13.55 -41.27
C LYS A 794 -29.76 -12.89 -40.70
N GLU A 795 -30.75 -13.64 -40.24
CA GLU A 795 -32.03 -13.04 -39.81
C GLU A 795 -31.97 -12.44 -38.40
N ILE A 796 -31.30 -13.08 -37.44
CA ILE A 796 -31.21 -12.61 -36.04
C ILE A 796 -30.48 -11.26 -35.92
N VAL A 797 -29.56 -10.96 -36.84
CA VAL A 797 -28.71 -9.75 -36.79
C VAL A 797 -29.45 -8.50 -37.30
N LYS A 798 -30.52 -8.67 -38.10
CA LYS A 798 -31.20 -7.53 -38.75
C LYS A 798 -32.18 -6.82 -37.82
N ASP A 799 -32.86 -7.55 -36.95
CA ASP A 799 -33.81 -6.98 -35.98
C ASP A 799 -33.11 -6.22 -34.84
N ILE A 800 -31.86 -6.62 -34.52
CA ILE A 800 -31.04 -5.94 -33.51
C ILE A 800 -30.59 -4.54 -33.99
N ILE A 801 -30.27 -4.38 -35.28
CA ILE A 801 -29.71 -3.13 -35.82
C ILE A 801 -30.77 -2.04 -35.99
N ALA A 802 -32.01 -2.40 -36.36
CA ALA A 802 -33.10 -1.43 -36.52
C ALA A 802 -33.51 -0.81 -35.18
N THR A 803 -33.63 -1.65 -34.14
CA THR A 803 -34.06 -1.25 -32.80
C THR A 803 -33.03 -0.36 -32.08
N LEU A 804 -31.73 -0.52 -32.39
CA LEU A 804 -30.65 0.25 -31.79
C LEU A 804 -30.47 1.66 -32.38
N SER A 805 -30.85 1.89 -33.64
CA SER A 805 -30.69 3.22 -34.28
C SER A 805 -31.73 4.23 -33.83
N GLU A 806 -32.93 3.78 -33.42
CA GLU A 806 -34.01 4.68 -32.99
C GLU A 806 -33.85 5.12 -31.53
N LYS A 807 -33.19 4.31 -30.69
CA LYS A 807 -33.08 4.55 -29.24
C LYS A 807 -31.90 5.45 -28.82
N TYR A 808 -30.86 5.60 -29.65
CA TYR A 808 -29.59 6.21 -29.23
C TYR A 808 -29.27 7.60 -29.77
N LEU A 809 -29.97 8.09 -30.80
CA LEU A 809 -29.60 9.34 -31.47
C LEU A 809 -30.73 10.36 -31.47
N GLY A 810 -31.47 10.48 -30.37
CA GLY A 810 -32.65 11.33 -30.20
C GLY A 810 -32.48 12.82 -30.51
N GLU A 811 -32.27 13.17 -31.77
CA GLU A 811 -32.47 14.49 -32.36
C GLU A 811 -32.93 14.38 -33.81
N LYS A 812 -34.11 14.95 -34.07
CA LYS A 812 -34.60 15.29 -35.41
C LYS A 812 -33.79 16.48 -35.93
N ILE A 813 -33.21 16.34 -37.13
CA ILE A 813 -32.70 17.49 -37.88
C ILE A 813 -33.89 18.28 -38.45
N SER A 814 -33.91 19.58 -38.11
CA SER A 814 -34.91 20.59 -38.46
C SER A 814 -34.91 21.00 -39.94
N SER A 815 -36.06 21.54 -40.35
CA SER A 815 -36.58 21.91 -41.66
C SER A 815 -35.81 23.00 -42.45
N ALA A 816 -35.87 22.89 -43.78
CA ALA A 816 -36.03 24.04 -44.68
C ALA A 816 -37.10 23.74 -45.77
N THR A 817 -38.24 24.44 -45.65
CA THR A 817 -39.35 24.83 -46.57
C THR A 817 -39.29 24.43 -48.06
N ALA A 818 -40.35 24.16 -48.83
CA ALA A 818 -41.84 24.08 -48.78
C ALA A 818 -42.29 23.60 -50.21
N PRO A 819 -43.57 23.47 -50.65
CA PRO A 819 -44.87 23.60 -49.98
C PRO A 819 -45.84 22.41 -50.22
N ALA A 820 -46.98 22.52 -49.53
CA ALA A 820 -48.11 21.60 -49.40
C ALA A 820 -48.70 21.01 -50.69
N VAL A 821 -49.06 19.72 -50.67
CA VAL A 821 -50.30 19.18 -51.30
C VAL A 821 -50.76 17.92 -50.54
N LYS A 822 -52.10 17.77 -50.44
CA LYS A 822 -52.88 16.69 -49.81
C LYS A 822 -52.66 15.28 -50.39
N ALA A 823 -52.97 14.29 -49.53
CA ALA A 823 -53.60 12.96 -49.70
C ALA A 823 -53.75 12.40 -51.14
N GLU A 824 -53.50 11.13 -51.44
CA GLU A 824 -54.04 9.90 -50.79
C GLU A 824 -53.32 8.66 -51.38
N GLU A 825 -53.36 7.56 -50.61
CA GLU A 825 -53.17 6.11 -50.92
C GLU A 825 -52.41 5.65 -52.18
N ILE A 826 -51.29 4.89 -52.02
CA ILE A 826 -50.89 3.86 -53.00
C ILE A 826 -50.23 2.63 -52.34
N PHE A 827 -50.71 1.47 -52.80
CA PHE A 827 -50.20 0.10 -52.69
C PHE A 827 -48.68 -0.06 -52.54
N ILE A 828 -48.25 -0.89 -51.59
CA ILE A 828 -46.84 -1.25 -51.40
C ILE A 828 -46.46 -2.39 -52.33
N GLU A 829 -45.58 -2.06 -53.27
CA GLU A 829 -44.95 -2.95 -54.25
C GLU A 829 -43.84 -3.81 -53.60
N LYS A 830 -43.82 -5.12 -53.91
CA LYS A 830 -42.79 -6.07 -53.43
C LYS A 830 -41.41 -5.66 -53.97
N LYS A 831 -40.54 -5.17 -53.09
CA LYS A 831 -39.14 -4.88 -53.42
C LYS A 831 -38.33 -6.15 -53.74
N PRO A 832 -37.29 -6.05 -54.60
CA PRO A 832 -36.54 -7.20 -55.08
C PRO A 832 -35.65 -7.80 -54.00
N VAL A 833 -35.47 -9.12 -54.07
CA VAL A 833 -34.61 -9.90 -53.16
C VAL A 833 -33.17 -9.43 -53.32
N GLY A 834 -32.66 -8.75 -52.29
CA GLY A 834 -31.26 -8.34 -52.21
C GLY A 834 -30.31 -9.54 -52.01
N PRO A 835 -28.99 -9.32 -52.17
CA PRO A 835 -28.01 -10.39 -52.19
C PRO A 835 -28.05 -11.24 -50.91
N SER A 836 -27.87 -12.54 -51.13
CA SER A 836 -27.87 -13.61 -50.13
C SER A 836 -26.80 -13.40 -49.05
N PRO A 837 -26.89 -14.12 -47.92
CA PRO A 837 -25.87 -14.10 -46.91
C PRO A 837 -24.45 -14.38 -47.41
N ALA A 838 -24.28 -15.36 -48.28
CA ALA A 838 -23.00 -15.65 -48.89
C ALA A 838 -22.51 -14.46 -49.74
N GLU A 839 -23.40 -13.81 -50.49
CA GLU A 839 -23.06 -12.65 -51.33
C GLU A 839 -22.69 -11.40 -50.54
N ARG A 840 -23.31 -11.11 -49.38
CA ARG A 840 -22.84 -9.96 -48.56
C ARG A 840 -21.55 -10.23 -47.79
N LEU A 841 -21.25 -11.50 -47.50
CA LEU A 841 -19.97 -11.90 -46.90
C LEU A 841 -18.85 -11.87 -47.94
N SER A 842 -19.12 -12.31 -49.17
CA SER A 842 -18.17 -12.16 -50.28
C SER A 842 -18.07 -10.73 -50.80
N SER A 843 -19.07 -9.86 -50.57
CA SER A 843 -19.00 -8.43 -50.87
C SER A 843 -18.34 -7.59 -49.78
N LEU A 844 -18.12 -8.12 -48.57
CA LEU A 844 -17.35 -7.46 -47.51
C LEU A 844 -15.87 -7.45 -47.90
N LYS A 845 -15.49 -6.48 -48.72
CA LYS A 845 -14.09 -6.30 -49.16
C LYS A 845 -13.24 -5.64 -48.08
N THR A 846 -13.84 -4.93 -47.13
CA THR A 846 -13.16 -4.25 -46.01
C THR A 846 -14.09 -4.10 -44.80
N PHE A 847 -13.55 -4.15 -43.58
CA PHE A 847 -14.24 -3.84 -42.31
C PHE A 847 -13.60 -2.59 -41.68
N LYS A 848 -14.42 -1.67 -41.14
CA LYS A 848 -13.91 -0.46 -40.49
C LYS A 848 -13.58 -0.77 -39.03
N LEU A 849 -12.29 -0.91 -38.72
CA LEU A 849 -11.82 -1.11 -37.35
C LEU A 849 -12.26 0.07 -36.46
N LYS A 850 -12.84 -0.25 -35.30
CA LYS A 850 -13.12 0.74 -34.25
C LYS A 850 -11.78 1.23 -33.71
N LYS A 851 -11.61 2.55 -33.62
CA LYS A 851 -10.40 3.17 -33.07
C LYS A 851 -10.67 3.66 -31.66
N ASP A 852 -9.87 3.21 -30.72
CA ASP A 852 -9.87 3.74 -29.36
C ASP A 852 -9.14 5.10 -29.32
N LYS A 853 -9.63 6.00 -28.45
CA LYS A 853 -9.10 7.35 -28.34
C LYS A 853 -7.96 7.38 -27.33
N CYS A 854 -6.82 7.93 -27.71
CA CYS A 854 -5.75 8.26 -26.78
C CYS A 854 -6.04 9.60 -26.09
N GLU A 855 -6.12 9.59 -24.77
CA GLU A 855 -6.24 10.79 -23.95
C GLU A 855 -4.88 11.32 -23.50
N VAL A 856 -3.98 10.39 -23.13
CA VAL A 856 -2.62 10.72 -22.68
C VAL A 856 -1.62 9.85 -23.43
N PRO A 857 -0.78 10.41 -24.31
CA PRO A 857 0.28 9.64 -24.94
C PRO A 857 1.34 9.23 -23.92
N VAL A 858 2.02 8.13 -24.20
CA VAL A 858 3.13 7.65 -23.39
C VAL A 858 4.22 8.72 -23.36
N TRP A 859 4.72 9.12 -22.18
CA TRP A 859 5.78 10.13 -22.12
C TRP A 859 7.10 9.60 -22.67
N THR A 860 7.95 10.51 -23.14
CA THR A 860 9.24 10.15 -23.74
C THR A 860 10.36 10.22 -22.73
N VAL A 861 11.27 9.24 -22.77
CA VAL A 861 12.50 9.24 -21.97
C VAL A 861 13.71 9.15 -22.90
N LYS A 862 14.67 10.06 -22.71
CA LYS A 862 15.95 10.03 -23.43
C LYS A 862 16.99 9.25 -22.62
N LEU A 863 17.69 8.34 -23.29
CA LEU A 863 18.71 7.48 -22.69
C LEU A 863 20.10 7.87 -23.18
N GLY A 864 21.02 8.07 -22.22
CA GLY A 864 22.39 8.49 -22.46
C GLY A 864 22.54 9.98 -22.78
N ALA A 865 23.77 10.47 -22.65
CA ALA A 865 24.14 11.84 -22.97
C ALA A 865 25.41 11.87 -23.84
N THR A 866 25.40 12.72 -24.87
CA THR A 866 26.57 12.94 -25.74
C THR A 866 27.57 13.90 -25.09
N LYS A 867 28.77 14.03 -25.69
CA LYS A 867 29.79 15.02 -25.25
C LYS A 867 29.28 16.46 -25.19
N LYS A 868 28.34 16.83 -26.07
CA LYS A 868 27.73 18.18 -26.06
C LYS A 868 26.77 18.40 -24.88
N GLU A 869 26.33 17.32 -24.26
CA GLU A 869 25.31 17.30 -23.20
C GLU A 869 25.92 16.93 -21.83
N GLY A 870 27.24 16.77 -21.76
CA GLY A 870 27.96 16.43 -20.53
C GLY A 870 28.32 14.95 -20.34
N GLY A 871 27.89 14.05 -21.24
CA GLY A 871 28.20 12.62 -21.18
C GLY A 871 29.25 12.17 -22.20
N THR A 872 29.47 10.87 -22.34
CA THR A 872 30.47 10.30 -23.27
C THR A 872 29.88 9.44 -24.39
N ARG A 873 28.57 9.23 -24.41
CA ARG A 873 27.91 8.34 -25.37
C ARG A 873 28.08 8.85 -26.81
N GLY A 874 28.33 7.94 -27.75
CA GLY A 874 28.39 8.25 -29.18
C GLY A 874 27.01 8.38 -29.82
N ARG A 875 25.99 7.80 -29.18
CA ARG A 875 24.59 7.82 -29.60
C ARG A 875 23.66 7.76 -28.40
N THR A 876 22.51 8.39 -28.54
CA THR A 876 21.43 8.41 -27.54
C THR A 876 20.18 7.82 -28.15
N TYR A 877 19.34 7.22 -27.32
CA TYR A 877 18.05 6.69 -27.76
C TYR A 877 16.90 7.41 -27.05
N THR A 878 15.71 7.35 -27.62
CA THR A 878 14.48 7.83 -26.99
C THR A 878 13.45 6.71 -27.05
N VAL A 879 12.73 6.51 -25.96
CA VAL A 879 11.66 5.50 -25.82
C VAL A 879 10.36 6.18 -25.39
N GLY A 880 9.23 5.50 -25.59
CA GLY A 880 7.89 6.05 -25.32
C GLY A 880 7.37 6.94 -26.46
N GLY A 881 6.41 7.81 -26.17
CA GLY A 881 5.76 8.67 -27.18
C GLY A 881 4.55 8.04 -27.89
N SER A 882 4.22 6.78 -27.59
CA SER A 882 3.12 6.06 -28.23
C SER A 882 1.76 6.64 -27.87
N SER A 883 0.88 6.73 -28.86
CA SER A 883 -0.51 7.20 -28.72
C SER A 883 -1.53 6.11 -29.03
N CYS A 884 -1.10 4.85 -29.04
CA CYS A 884 -1.92 3.68 -29.28
C CYS A 884 -1.31 2.46 -28.59
N MET A 885 -2.06 1.35 -28.57
CA MET A 885 -1.51 0.05 -28.20
C MET A 885 -0.36 -0.36 -29.15
N PRO A 886 0.58 -1.21 -28.70
CA PRO A 886 1.78 -1.55 -29.46
C PRO A 886 1.46 -2.04 -30.89
N PHE A 887 2.10 -1.43 -31.88
CA PHE A 887 1.96 -1.74 -33.32
C PHE A 887 0.55 -1.53 -33.91
N HIS A 888 -0.37 -0.88 -33.20
CA HIS A 888 -1.68 -0.48 -33.73
C HIS A 888 -1.57 0.82 -34.55
N PHE A 889 -0.77 0.82 -35.62
CA PHE A 889 -0.54 2.03 -36.45
C PHE A 889 -1.79 2.55 -37.17
N TRP A 890 -2.84 1.73 -37.25
CA TRP A 890 -4.14 2.17 -37.76
C TRP A 890 -4.88 3.06 -36.74
N GLU A 891 -4.51 3.02 -35.46
CA GLU A 891 -5.17 3.63 -34.30
C GLU A 891 -4.50 4.93 -33.85
N GLY A 892 -3.18 4.93 -33.84
CA GLY A 892 -2.35 6.09 -33.52
C GLY A 892 -0.91 5.91 -33.97
N ASP A 893 -0.01 6.70 -33.40
CA ASP A 893 1.41 6.68 -33.71
C ASP A 893 2.26 6.08 -32.59
N MET A 894 3.29 5.35 -32.98
CA MET A 894 4.38 4.86 -32.12
C MET A 894 5.70 5.38 -32.69
N PRO A 895 6.12 6.61 -32.31
CA PRO A 895 7.23 7.31 -32.98
C PRO A 895 8.61 6.73 -32.67
N ASN A 896 8.76 6.07 -31.51
CA ASN A 896 10.00 5.46 -31.08
C ASN A 896 9.85 3.94 -31.05
N ARG A 897 10.77 3.23 -31.70
CA ARG A 897 10.77 1.76 -31.68
C ARG A 897 11.22 1.23 -30.31
N PRO A 898 10.76 0.04 -29.89
CA PRO A 898 11.33 -0.67 -28.76
C PRO A 898 12.83 -0.99 -28.97
N LEU A 899 13.57 -1.07 -27.88
CA LEU A 899 15.03 -1.27 -27.85
C LEU A 899 15.39 -2.61 -27.22
N VAL A 900 16.48 -3.20 -27.71
CA VAL A 900 17.01 -4.46 -27.18
C VAL A 900 18.30 -4.18 -26.41
N ALA A 901 18.25 -4.39 -25.09
CA ALA A 901 19.42 -4.38 -24.23
C ALA A 901 19.99 -5.79 -24.08
N MET A 902 21.31 -5.91 -23.96
CA MET A 902 21.96 -7.16 -23.57
C MET A 902 22.67 -7.00 -22.24
N GLU A 903 22.58 -8.01 -21.39
CA GLU A 903 23.12 -7.95 -20.04
C GLU A 903 24.56 -8.46 -19.95
N VAL A 904 25.40 -7.73 -19.21
CA VAL A 904 26.74 -8.12 -18.78
C VAL A 904 26.79 -8.16 -17.27
N PHE A 905 27.63 -9.04 -16.72
CA PHE A 905 27.62 -9.37 -15.30
C PHE A 905 28.93 -8.96 -14.64
N ASP A 906 28.86 -8.37 -13.45
CA ASP A 906 30.05 -8.20 -12.62
C ASP A 906 30.56 -9.55 -12.06
N VAL A 907 29.63 -10.43 -11.69
CA VAL A 907 29.82 -11.83 -11.31
C VAL A 907 28.74 -12.69 -11.97
N VAL A 908 29.15 -13.80 -12.56
CA VAL A 908 28.21 -14.74 -13.17
C VAL A 908 27.70 -15.70 -12.10
N SER A 909 26.39 -15.67 -11.83
CA SER A 909 25.75 -16.60 -10.90
C SER A 909 26.01 -18.04 -11.29
N GLU A 910 26.22 -18.94 -10.32
CA GLU A 910 26.29 -20.39 -10.57
C GLU A 910 25.04 -20.92 -11.28
N LYS A 911 23.88 -20.34 -10.98
CA LYS A 911 22.58 -20.71 -11.57
C LYS A 911 22.40 -20.25 -13.03
N TYR A 912 23.37 -19.52 -13.59
CA TYR A 912 23.35 -19.10 -14.99
C TYR A 912 23.45 -20.35 -15.89
N PRO A 913 22.48 -20.59 -16.79
CA PRO A 913 22.39 -21.84 -17.57
C PRO A 913 23.65 -22.16 -18.37
N ASP A 914 24.08 -23.43 -18.35
CA ASP A 914 25.28 -23.89 -19.07
C ASP A 914 25.21 -23.65 -20.58
N VAL A 915 24.02 -23.74 -21.16
CA VAL A 915 23.77 -23.43 -22.57
C VAL A 915 24.14 -21.97 -22.91
N LEU A 916 23.84 -21.03 -22.00
CA LEU A 916 24.23 -19.63 -22.14
C LEU A 916 25.71 -19.40 -21.81
N ARG A 917 26.28 -20.15 -20.86
CA ARG A 917 27.74 -20.13 -20.60
C ARG A 917 28.52 -20.49 -21.86
N LYS A 918 28.12 -21.56 -22.56
CA LYS A 918 28.73 -22.00 -23.81
C LYS A 918 28.60 -20.96 -24.93
N ALA A 919 27.49 -20.22 -24.99
CA ALA A 919 27.25 -19.21 -26.01
C ALA A 919 28.23 -18.01 -25.92
N TYR A 920 28.63 -17.64 -24.70
CA TYR A 920 29.53 -16.51 -24.47
C TYR A 920 31.00 -16.91 -24.21
N GLY A 921 31.24 -18.10 -23.67
CA GLY A 921 32.58 -18.59 -23.34
C GLY A 921 33.36 -17.62 -22.46
N ASP A 922 34.61 -17.35 -22.83
CA ASP A 922 35.53 -16.50 -22.07
C ASP A 922 35.07 -15.04 -21.94
N LEU A 923 34.11 -14.59 -22.76
CA LEU A 923 33.58 -13.23 -22.66
C LEU A 923 32.92 -12.97 -21.30
N LEU A 924 32.34 -14.00 -20.67
CA LEU A 924 31.70 -13.88 -19.36
C LEU A 924 32.66 -13.44 -18.24
N ALA A 925 33.96 -13.67 -18.41
CA ALA A 925 34.98 -13.23 -17.46
C ALA A 925 35.43 -11.77 -17.68
N ASN A 926 34.99 -11.12 -18.77
CA ASN A 926 35.40 -9.76 -19.11
C ASN A 926 34.20 -8.92 -19.58
N PRO A 927 33.53 -8.22 -18.65
CA PRO A 927 32.27 -7.52 -18.95
C PRO A 927 32.41 -6.42 -20.01
N ALA A 928 33.55 -5.71 -20.06
CA ALA A 928 33.82 -4.70 -21.09
C ALA A 928 33.96 -5.31 -22.49
N LYS A 929 34.69 -6.42 -22.62
CA LYS A 929 34.79 -7.17 -23.91
C LYS A 929 33.45 -7.78 -24.30
N MET A 930 32.70 -8.32 -23.33
CA MET A 930 31.36 -8.85 -23.56
C MET A 930 30.41 -7.77 -24.06
N ALA A 931 30.38 -6.60 -23.42
CA ALA A 931 29.57 -5.46 -23.84
C ALA A 931 29.90 -5.04 -25.29
N LYS A 932 31.20 -4.95 -25.63
CA LYS A 932 31.65 -4.67 -26.99
C LYS A 932 31.18 -5.73 -27.99
N ALA A 933 31.23 -7.01 -27.63
CA ALA A 933 30.72 -8.10 -28.47
C ALA A 933 29.19 -8.03 -28.64
N CYS A 934 28.44 -7.73 -27.57
CA CYS A 934 27.00 -7.54 -27.62
C CYS A 934 26.58 -6.43 -28.59
N VAL A 935 27.28 -5.29 -28.56
CA VAL A 935 27.02 -4.19 -29.50
C VAL A 935 27.49 -4.54 -30.92
N ALA A 936 28.73 -4.99 -31.09
CA ALA A 936 29.32 -5.15 -32.42
C ALA A 936 28.81 -6.37 -33.20
N LYS A 937 28.57 -7.50 -32.51
CA LYS A 937 28.19 -8.78 -33.15
C LYS A 937 26.69 -9.00 -33.14
N TYR A 938 26.01 -8.69 -32.04
CA TYR A 938 24.59 -8.97 -31.87
C TYR A 938 23.71 -7.71 -32.05
N GLY A 939 24.32 -6.53 -32.07
CA GLY A 939 23.65 -5.27 -32.37
C GLY A 939 22.74 -4.78 -31.24
N ALA A 940 23.16 -4.98 -29.99
CA ALA A 940 22.49 -4.44 -28.82
C ALA A 940 22.37 -2.91 -28.91
N ASP A 941 21.18 -2.39 -28.63
CA ASP A 941 20.90 -0.95 -28.58
C ASP A 941 21.39 -0.32 -27.27
N LEU A 942 21.39 -1.11 -26.19
CA LEU A 942 21.74 -0.73 -24.82
C LEU A 942 22.54 -1.87 -24.18
N ILE A 943 23.32 -1.54 -23.14
CA ILE A 943 23.97 -2.55 -22.29
C ILE A 943 23.45 -2.42 -20.86
N SER A 944 22.93 -3.52 -20.31
CA SER A 944 22.62 -3.63 -18.87
C SER A 944 23.82 -4.20 -18.13
N ILE A 945 24.31 -3.51 -17.11
CA ILE A 945 25.35 -4.01 -16.21
C ILE A 945 24.66 -4.47 -14.94
N ARG A 946 24.65 -5.78 -14.70
CA ARG A 946 24.15 -6.33 -13.44
C ARG A 946 25.28 -6.37 -12.42
N LEU A 947 25.07 -5.66 -11.31
CA LEU A 947 25.99 -5.54 -10.18
C LEU A 947 25.62 -6.53 -9.07
N GLU A 948 25.44 -7.81 -9.39
CA GLU A 948 25.00 -8.81 -8.42
C GLU A 948 26.08 -9.07 -7.36
N GLY A 949 27.36 -8.92 -7.73
CA GLY A 949 28.51 -9.18 -6.86
C GLY A 949 28.70 -8.16 -5.76
N THR A 950 28.01 -7.01 -5.81
CA THR A 950 27.98 -6.07 -4.67
C THR A 950 27.08 -6.53 -3.55
N HIS A 951 26.20 -7.51 -3.79
CA HIS A 951 25.33 -8.06 -2.75
C HIS A 951 26.20 -8.70 -1.63
N PRO A 952 25.92 -8.44 -0.34
CA PRO A 952 26.76 -8.94 0.76
C PRO A 952 26.99 -10.46 0.73
N GLU A 953 25.98 -11.22 0.30
CA GLU A 953 26.05 -12.69 0.19
C GLU A 953 26.60 -13.22 -1.15
N LYS A 954 26.85 -12.36 -2.16
CA LYS A 954 27.25 -12.79 -3.52
C LYS A 954 28.59 -12.23 -3.96
N GLY A 955 29.41 -11.79 -3.01
CA GLY A 955 30.77 -11.31 -3.23
C GLY A 955 31.11 -10.06 -2.43
N ASN A 956 30.10 -9.31 -1.99
CA ASN A 956 30.25 -8.06 -1.21
C ASN A 956 31.27 -7.08 -1.82
N ARG A 957 31.29 -6.97 -3.15
CA ARG A 957 32.18 -6.03 -3.85
C ARG A 957 31.90 -4.59 -3.40
N SER A 958 32.97 -3.80 -3.32
CA SER A 958 32.86 -2.42 -2.87
C SER A 958 32.18 -1.53 -3.93
N PRO A 959 31.61 -0.38 -3.54
CA PRO A 959 31.13 0.62 -4.49
C PRO A 959 32.22 1.06 -5.47
N ASP A 960 33.48 1.15 -5.03
CA ASP A 960 34.61 1.51 -5.90
C ASP A 960 34.87 0.47 -6.99
N ASP A 961 34.69 -0.82 -6.68
CA ASP A 961 34.82 -1.89 -7.68
C ASP A 961 33.69 -1.81 -8.72
N ALA A 962 32.47 -1.52 -8.27
CA ALA A 962 31.34 -1.29 -9.16
C ALA A 962 31.57 -0.06 -10.06
N VAL A 963 32.06 1.06 -9.50
CA VAL A 963 32.40 2.26 -10.26
C VAL A 963 33.47 1.97 -11.32
N LYS A 964 34.55 1.27 -10.97
CA LYS A 964 35.60 0.89 -11.93
C LYS A 964 35.04 0.03 -13.07
N LEU A 965 34.19 -0.93 -12.74
CA LEU A 965 33.55 -1.79 -13.73
C LEU A 965 32.66 -0.98 -14.68
N VAL A 966 31.76 -0.16 -14.13
CA VAL A 966 30.85 0.68 -14.93
C VAL A 966 31.63 1.61 -15.86
N LYS A 967 32.70 2.25 -15.36
CA LYS A 967 33.59 3.08 -16.19
C LYS A 967 34.26 2.29 -17.31
N SER A 968 34.74 1.08 -17.03
CA SER A 968 35.36 0.24 -18.05
C SER A 968 34.39 -0.15 -19.17
N VAL A 969 33.11 -0.35 -18.85
CA VAL A 969 32.07 -0.64 -19.84
C VAL A 969 31.66 0.64 -20.58
N LEU A 970 31.55 1.78 -19.89
CA LEU A 970 31.33 3.09 -20.51
C LEU A 970 32.39 3.38 -21.58
N GLU A 971 33.66 3.09 -21.31
CA GLU A 971 34.76 3.29 -22.27
C GLU A 971 34.71 2.30 -23.44
N ALA A 972 34.19 1.08 -23.22
CA ALA A 972 34.20 0.01 -24.21
C ALA A 972 33.09 0.12 -25.27
N VAL A 973 31.97 0.79 -24.97
CA VAL A 973 30.82 0.92 -25.86
C VAL A 973 30.31 2.35 -25.97
N ASP A 974 29.73 2.69 -27.12
CA ASP A 974 29.21 4.02 -27.43
C ASP A 974 27.70 4.17 -27.21
N VAL A 975 27.02 3.10 -26.80
CA VAL A 975 25.58 3.06 -26.50
C VAL A 975 25.28 3.42 -25.03
N PRO A 976 24.04 3.84 -24.71
CA PRO A 976 23.64 4.10 -23.33
C PRO A 976 23.66 2.85 -22.44
N LEU A 977 23.82 3.07 -21.13
CA LEU A 977 23.94 2.01 -20.13
C LEU A 977 22.79 2.00 -19.12
N ILE A 978 22.41 0.80 -18.73
CA ILE A 978 21.49 0.50 -17.63
C ILE A 978 22.31 -0.09 -16.50
N ILE A 979 22.17 0.42 -15.28
CA ILE A 979 22.87 -0.10 -14.10
C ILE A 979 21.84 -0.84 -13.26
N THR A 980 21.93 -2.17 -13.23
CA THR A 980 20.94 -3.04 -12.58
C THR A 980 21.46 -3.53 -11.24
N GLY A 981 20.81 -3.07 -10.17
CA GLY A 981 21.12 -3.42 -8.79
C GLY A 981 20.49 -4.74 -8.32
N HIS A 982 20.23 -4.83 -7.02
CA HIS A 982 19.69 -6.02 -6.35
C HIS A 982 18.85 -5.66 -5.11
N ASN A 983 18.16 -6.65 -4.54
CA ASN A 983 17.19 -6.51 -3.45
C ASN A 983 17.76 -6.16 -2.05
N HIS A 984 19.08 -6.16 -1.85
CA HIS A 984 19.67 -5.63 -0.61
C HIS A 984 19.77 -4.10 -0.66
N PHE A 985 18.74 -3.40 -0.21
CA PHE A 985 18.56 -1.95 -0.42
C PHE A 985 19.69 -1.06 0.12
N ASP A 986 20.23 -1.31 1.31
CA ASP A 986 21.28 -0.45 1.87
C ASP A 986 22.55 -0.47 1.02
N LYS A 987 22.99 -1.68 0.66
CA LYS A 987 24.15 -1.88 -0.20
C LYS A 987 23.90 -1.38 -1.62
N ASN A 988 22.70 -1.61 -2.16
CA ASN A 988 22.31 -1.08 -3.46
C ASN A 988 22.33 0.45 -3.47
N ASN A 989 21.84 1.10 -2.40
CA ASN A 989 21.85 2.55 -2.22
C ASN A 989 23.28 3.12 -2.19
N GLU A 990 24.18 2.51 -1.43
CA GLU A 990 25.60 2.88 -1.35
C GLU A 990 26.25 2.80 -2.73
N VAL A 991 26.07 1.69 -3.44
CA VAL A 991 26.65 1.44 -4.77
C VAL A 991 26.07 2.38 -5.82
N MET A 992 24.74 2.53 -5.89
CA MET A 992 24.08 3.39 -6.87
C MET A 992 24.45 4.86 -6.66
N LYS A 993 24.58 5.33 -5.42
CA LYS A 993 25.10 6.67 -5.10
C LYS A 993 26.51 6.87 -5.65
N ALA A 994 27.41 5.93 -5.39
CA ALA A 994 28.80 6.01 -5.84
C ALA A 994 28.90 5.98 -7.38
N VAL A 995 28.15 5.08 -8.04
CA VAL A 995 28.10 4.98 -9.50
C VAL A 995 27.52 6.25 -10.12
N ALA A 996 26.41 6.77 -9.60
CA ALA A 996 25.80 8.01 -10.07
C ALA A 996 26.75 9.20 -9.93
N GLN A 997 27.39 9.35 -8.77
CA GLN A 997 28.36 10.42 -8.54
C GLN A 997 29.56 10.32 -9.49
N ALA A 998 30.13 9.13 -9.62
CA ALA A 998 31.34 8.92 -10.40
C ALA A 998 31.12 9.03 -11.92
N CYS A 999 29.87 8.93 -12.38
CA CYS A 999 29.46 8.98 -13.78
C CYS A 999 28.50 10.15 -14.06
N ALA A 1000 28.53 11.21 -13.23
CA ALA A 1000 27.62 12.34 -13.34
C ALA A 1000 27.58 12.93 -14.76
N GLY A 1001 26.37 13.21 -15.25
CA GLY A 1001 26.15 13.74 -16.60
C GLY A 1001 26.07 12.69 -17.73
N GLU A 1002 26.37 11.41 -17.47
CA GLU A 1002 26.23 10.34 -18.50
C GLU A 1002 24.77 10.01 -18.86
N ASN A 1003 23.81 10.47 -18.05
CA ASN A 1003 22.40 10.05 -18.10
C ASN A 1003 22.25 8.51 -18.15
N LEU A 1004 22.82 7.85 -17.14
CA LEU A 1004 22.63 6.42 -16.90
C LEU A 1004 21.16 6.12 -16.57
N LEU A 1005 20.70 4.91 -16.90
CA LEU A 1005 19.42 4.40 -16.42
C LEU A 1005 19.66 3.56 -15.15
N LEU A 1006 19.39 4.13 -13.97
CA LEU A 1006 19.56 3.46 -12.68
C LEU A 1006 18.36 2.55 -12.42
N ASN A 1007 18.61 1.24 -12.40
CA ASN A 1007 17.59 0.20 -12.32
C ASN A 1007 17.60 -0.49 -10.94
N TRP A 1008 16.42 -0.98 -10.53
CA TRP A 1008 16.06 -1.49 -9.20
C TRP A 1008 15.68 -0.41 -8.18
N VAL A 1009 14.71 0.44 -8.53
CA VAL A 1009 14.13 1.44 -7.62
C VAL A 1009 12.73 1.01 -7.19
N GLU A 1010 12.54 0.73 -5.91
CA GLU A 1010 11.30 0.31 -5.27
C GLU A 1010 10.91 1.29 -4.15
N GLN A 1011 9.74 1.09 -3.52
CA GLN A 1011 9.24 1.94 -2.42
C GLN A 1011 10.20 2.06 -1.23
N ASN A 1012 11.07 1.07 -1.03
CA ASN A 1012 11.97 1.03 0.12
C ASN A 1012 13.27 1.81 -0.12
N ASN A 1013 13.67 2.05 -1.37
CA ASN A 1013 14.95 2.68 -1.71
C ASN A 1013 14.84 3.88 -2.66
N TYR A 1014 13.62 4.24 -3.11
CA TYR A 1014 13.43 5.33 -4.08
C TYR A 1014 14.01 6.66 -3.67
N ARG A 1015 13.91 7.05 -2.39
CA ARG A 1015 14.39 8.37 -1.95
C ARG A 1015 15.87 8.56 -2.23
N THR A 1016 16.66 7.55 -1.91
CA THR A 1016 18.10 7.58 -2.04
C THR A 1016 18.53 7.63 -3.50
N ILE A 1017 17.95 6.76 -4.33
CA ILE A 1017 18.32 6.67 -5.75
C ILE A 1017 17.76 7.86 -6.54
N ALA A 1018 16.56 8.35 -6.21
CA ALA A 1018 16.00 9.60 -6.74
C ALA A 1018 16.91 10.79 -6.45
N GLY A 1019 17.35 10.95 -5.20
CA GLY A 1019 18.30 11.99 -4.82
C GLY A 1019 19.61 11.91 -5.61
N ALA A 1020 20.16 10.70 -5.77
CA ALA A 1020 21.37 10.49 -6.58
C ALA A 1020 21.14 10.82 -8.06
N ALA A 1021 20.02 10.37 -8.65
CA ALA A 1021 19.72 10.63 -10.05
C ALA A 1021 19.49 12.12 -10.33
N LEU A 1022 18.81 12.84 -9.44
CA LEU A 1022 18.62 14.28 -9.54
C LEU A 1022 19.94 15.04 -9.39
N GLY A 1023 20.73 14.68 -8.38
CA GLY A 1023 22.01 15.33 -8.10
C GLY A 1023 23.03 15.17 -9.23
N TYR A 1024 22.99 14.04 -9.95
CA TYR A 1024 24.00 13.68 -10.95
C TYR A 1024 23.45 13.54 -12.38
N GLN A 1025 22.20 13.96 -12.62
CA GLN A 1025 21.53 14.00 -13.93
C GLN A 1025 21.41 12.61 -14.60
N HIS A 1026 20.73 11.69 -13.93
CA HIS A 1026 20.43 10.35 -14.43
C HIS A 1026 18.92 10.09 -14.53
N SER A 1027 18.58 9.01 -15.23
CA SER A 1027 17.23 8.48 -15.34
C SER A 1027 17.07 7.26 -14.42
N ILE A 1028 15.83 6.92 -14.07
CA ILE A 1028 15.50 5.87 -13.10
C ILE A 1028 14.51 4.88 -13.70
N VAL A 1029 14.64 3.62 -13.29
CA VAL A 1029 13.60 2.60 -13.46
C VAL A 1029 12.79 2.42 -12.18
N SER A 1030 11.52 2.80 -12.21
CA SER A 1030 10.55 2.57 -11.13
C SER A 1030 10.01 1.14 -11.20
N GLN A 1031 10.48 0.27 -10.30
CA GLN A 1031 10.14 -1.13 -10.24
C GLN A 1031 8.95 -1.38 -9.31
N SER A 1032 7.97 -2.14 -9.78
CA SER A 1032 6.77 -2.52 -9.04
C SER A 1032 6.47 -4.01 -9.20
N PRO A 1033 6.11 -4.75 -8.14
CA PRO A 1033 5.91 -6.19 -8.21
C PRO A 1033 4.53 -6.53 -8.81
N ILE A 1034 4.43 -6.64 -10.14
CA ILE A 1034 3.23 -7.06 -10.90
C ILE A 1034 1.94 -6.42 -10.32
N ASP A 1035 1.98 -5.11 -10.04
CA ASP A 1035 0.88 -4.38 -9.41
C ASP A 1035 0.79 -2.95 -9.99
N VAL A 1036 -0.38 -2.62 -10.53
CA VAL A 1036 -0.65 -1.34 -11.20
C VAL A 1036 -0.70 -0.17 -10.21
N ASN A 1037 -1.21 -0.41 -9.00
CA ASN A 1037 -1.32 0.63 -7.97
C ASN A 1037 0.06 0.97 -7.41
N ILE A 1038 0.91 -0.03 -7.16
CA ILE A 1038 2.30 0.19 -6.74
C ILE A 1038 3.07 0.91 -7.83
N ALA A 1039 2.89 0.54 -9.11
CA ALA A 1039 3.51 1.24 -10.24
C ALA A 1039 3.12 2.73 -10.26
N LYS A 1040 1.83 3.03 -10.11
CA LYS A 1040 1.31 4.40 -10.02
C LYS A 1040 1.86 5.14 -8.81
N GLN A 1041 1.79 4.52 -7.63
CA GLN A 1041 2.22 5.10 -6.36
C GLN A 1041 3.71 5.44 -6.41
N LEU A 1042 4.56 4.55 -6.93
CA LEU A 1042 5.99 4.80 -7.03
C LEU A 1042 6.30 5.97 -7.98
N ASN A 1043 5.58 6.10 -9.10
CA ASN A 1043 5.71 7.25 -9.99
C ASN A 1043 5.27 8.57 -9.31
N ILE A 1044 4.21 8.53 -8.50
CA ILE A 1044 3.79 9.68 -7.68
C ILE A 1044 4.88 10.03 -6.66
N LEU A 1045 5.47 9.03 -5.98
CA LEU A 1045 6.53 9.25 -5.00
C LEU A 1045 7.78 9.86 -5.63
N LEU A 1046 8.20 9.37 -6.80
CA LEU A 1046 9.35 9.89 -7.54
C LEU A 1046 9.10 11.32 -8.03
N THR A 1047 7.91 11.60 -8.58
CA THR A 1047 7.55 12.95 -9.06
C THR A 1047 7.38 13.96 -7.92
N ASN A 1048 6.90 13.53 -6.74
CA ASN A 1048 6.88 14.35 -5.53
C ASN A 1048 8.28 14.72 -5.02
N MET A 1049 9.32 14.00 -5.45
CA MET A 1049 10.72 14.32 -5.22
C MET A 1049 11.35 15.12 -6.37
N ASP A 1050 10.54 15.71 -7.25
CA ASP A 1050 10.96 16.47 -8.43
C ASP A 1050 11.66 15.65 -9.53
N VAL A 1051 11.60 14.32 -9.49
CA VAL A 1051 12.00 13.49 -10.65
C VAL A 1051 10.99 13.70 -11.78
N LYS A 1052 11.46 14.23 -12.91
CA LYS A 1052 10.59 14.50 -14.06
C LYS A 1052 10.11 13.18 -14.67
N LEU A 1053 8.86 13.13 -15.14
CA LEU A 1053 8.33 11.96 -15.87
C LEU A 1053 9.26 11.53 -17.01
N GLY A 1054 9.83 12.50 -17.75
CA GLY A 1054 10.82 12.24 -18.81
C GLY A 1054 12.16 11.62 -18.37
N GLN A 1055 12.32 11.32 -17.08
CA GLN A 1055 13.46 10.60 -16.49
C GLN A 1055 13.05 9.25 -15.88
N ILE A 1056 11.77 8.86 -15.96
CA ILE A 1056 11.22 7.66 -15.32
C ILE A 1056 10.81 6.64 -16.38
N ILE A 1057 11.35 5.44 -16.28
CA ILE A 1057 10.91 4.23 -17.00
C ILE A 1057 10.31 3.26 -16.00
N MET A 1058 9.21 2.60 -16.36
CA MET A 1058 8.51 1.67 -15.47
C MET A 1058 8.98 0.23 -15.66
N ASP A 1059 9.22 -0.50 -14.58
CA ASP A 1059 9.41 -1.96 -14.59
C ASP A 1059 8.27 -2.62 -13.79
N PRO A 1060 7.23 -3.17 -14.45
CA PRO A 1060 6.14 -3.87 -13.79
C PRO A 1060 6.52 -5.28 -13.28
N MET A 1061 7.81 -5.61 -13.27
CA MET A 1061 8.39 -6.92 -12.97
C MET A 1061 8.04 -7.99 -14.01
N THR A 1062 9.04 -8.80 -14.35
CA THR A 1062 8.93 -9.78 -15.44
C THR A 1062 8.61 -11.18 -14.94
N GLY A 1063 7.64 -11.83 -15.56
CA GLY A 1063 7.41 -13.27 -15.55
C GLY A 1063 7.77 -13.84 -16.91
N SER A 1064 8.14 -15.13 -16.97
CA SER A 1064 8.57 -15.78 -18.20
C SER A 1064 7.59 -16.86 -18.65
N VAL A 1065 7.66 -17.23 -19.92
CA VAL A 1065 6.88 -18.37 -20.40
C VAL A 1065 7.26 -19.60 -19.56
N GLY A 1066 6.25 -20.35 -19.12
CA GLY A 1066 6.43 -21.46 -18.19
C GLY A 1066 6.41 -21.06 -16.70
N TYR A 1067 6.48 -19.77 -16.38
CA TYR A 1067 6.30 -19.28 -15.02
C TYR A 1067 5.90 -17.78 -14.96
N GLY A 1068 4.61 -17.52 -14.82
CA GLY A 1068 4.07 -16.20 -14.46
C GLY A 1068 3.94 -15.18 -15.59
N ILE A 1069 4.13 -15.58 -16.85
CA ILE A 1069 3.97 -14.68 -18.02
C ILE A 1069 2.57 -14.08 -18.10
N GLU A 1070 1.53 -14.84 -17.73
CA GLU A 1070 0.13 -14.43 -17.77
C GLU A 1070 -0.13 -13.22 -16.86
N TYR A 1071 0.51 -13.18 -15.68
CA TYR A 1071 0.37 -12.06 -14.75
C TYR A 1071 1.09 -10.82 -15.28
N THR A 1072 2.34 -10.96 -15.70
CA THR A 1072 3.12 -9.83 -16.25
C THR A 1072 2.47 -9.27 -17.51
N TYR A 1073 2.04 -10.11 -18.45
CA TYR A 1073 1.37 -9.67 -19.67
C TYR A 1073 0.11 -8.85 -19.34
N SER A 1074 -0.75 -9.40 -18.48
CA SER A 1074 -2.01 -8.76 -18.10
C SER A 1074 -1.79 -7.43 -17.38
N VAL A 1075 -0.80 -7.35 -16.48
CA VAL A 1075 -0.47 -6.11 -15.77
C VAL A 1075 0.14 -5.07 -16.70
N MET A 1076 1.06 -5.45 -17.59
CA MET A 1076 1.64 -4.54 -18.58
C MET A 1076 0.57 -3.96 -19.50
N GLU A 1077 -0.31 -4.82 -20.04
CA GLU A 1077 -1.42 -4.38 -20.89
C GLU A 1077 -2.33 -3.41 -20.13
N ARG A 1078 -2.67 -3.73 -18.86
CA ARG A 1078 -3.50 -2.86 -18.02
C ARG A 1078 -2.83 -1.52 -17.73
N VAL A 1079 -1.53 -1.49 -17.41
CA VAL A 1079 -0.78 -0.25 -17.20
C VAL A 1079 -0.81 0.58 -18.49
N ARG A 1080 -0.48 -0.03 -19.64
CA ARG A 1080 -0.42 0.66 -20.94
C ARG A 1080 -1.78 1.23 -21.32
N TYR A 1081 -2.84 0.43 -21.23
CA TYR A 1081 -4.20 0.83 -21.56
C TYR A 1081 -4.68 1.95 -20.63
N THR A 1082 -4.55 1.78 -19.32
CA THR A 1082 -4.96 2.79 -18.32
C THR A 1082 -4.23 4.12 -18.52
N GLY A 1083 -2.94 4.06 -18.84
CA GLY A 1083 -2.14 5.23 -19.19
C GLY A 1083 -2.69 5.96 -20.42
N ILE A 1084 -2.89 5.25 -21.53
CA ILE A 1084 -3.40 5.83 -22.78
C ILE A 1084 -4.81 6.40 -22.64
N THR A 1085 -5.66 5.80 -21.80
CA THR A 1085 -7.03 6.22 -21.57
C THR A 1085 -7.20 7.31 -20.50
N GLY A 1086 -6.12 7.82 -19.88
CA GLY A 1086 -6.22 9.03 -19.05
C GLY A 1086 -5.29 9.12 -17.84
N ASP A 1087 -4.70 8.02 -17.36
CA ASP A 1087 -3.85 8.09 -16.16
C ASP A 1087 -2.41 8.50 -16.49
N LYS A 1088 -2.11 9.78 -16.26
CA LYS A 1088 -0.80 10.39 -16.52
C LYS A 1088 0.35 9.77 -15.74
N MET A 1089 0.11 9.06 -14.64
CA MET A 1089 1.17 8.42 -13.84
C MET A 1089 1.46 6.99 -14.31
N LEU A 1090 0.61 6.41 -15.16
CA LEU A 1090 0.80 5.09 -15.76
C LEU A 1090 1.16 5.16 -17.25
N ALA A 1091 1.10 6.34 -17.87
CA ALA A 1091 1.49 6.59 -19.26
C ALA A 1091 3.01 6.56 -19.51
N GLY A 1092 3.76 5.67 -18.85
CA GLY A 1092 5.22 5.62 -18.93
C GLY A 1092 5.76 4.56 -19.88
N PRO A 1093 6.98 4.72 -20.42
CA PRO A 1093 7.63 3.66 -21.15
C PRO A 1093 8.01 2.52 -20.20
N MET A 1094 8.02 1.28 -20.68
CA MET A 1094 8.26 0.09 -19.87
C MET A 1094 9.56 -0.63 -20.22
N ILE A 1095 10.27 -1.11 -19.20
CA ILE A 1095 11.42 -2.00 -19.32
C ILE A 1095 11.14 -3.33 -18.63
N VAL A 1096 11.58 -4.43 -19.26
CA VAL A 1096 11.40 -5.80 -18.74
C VAL A 1096 12.64 -6.64 -18.98
N SER A 1097 12.79 -7.73 -18.20
CA SER A 1097 13.99 -8.58 -18.16
C SER A 1097 13.72 -10.04 -18.56
N PRO A 1098 13.24 -10.32 -19.79
CA PRO A 1098 12.91 -11.67 -20.22
C PRO A 1098 14.10 -12.63 -20.16
N GLY A 1099 15.33 -12.16 -20.41
CA GLY A 1099 16.53 -13.00 -20.33
C GLY A 1099 16.76 -13.58 -18.95
N GLN A 1100 16.69 -12.74 -17.91
CA GLN A 1100 16.87 -13.16 -16.52
C GLN A 1100 15.82 -14.20 -16.10
N GLU A 1101 14.56 -13.97 -16.46
CA GLU A 1101 13.46 -14.82 -16.00
C GLU A 1101 13.33 -16.11 -16.79
N ALA A 1102 13.54 -16.08 -18.11
CA ALA A 1102 13.58 -17.30 -18.92
C ALA A 1102 14.75 -18.20 -18.47
N ALA A 1103 15.89 -17.62 -18.12
CA ALA A 1103 17.06 -18.36 -17.64
C ALA A 1103 16.82 -19.09 -16.31
N LYS A 1104 15.74 -18.81 -15.56
CA LYS A 1104 15.43 -19.52 -14.31
C LYS A 1104 14.59 -20.78 -14.53
N VAL A 1105 13.82 -20.81 -15.61
CA VAL A 1105 12.80 -21.83 -15.92
C VAL A 1105 13.42 -23.19 -16.24
N LYS A 1106 12.74 -24.26 -15.84
CA LYS A 1106 13.21 -25.65 -16.00
C LYS A 1106 13.46 -26.00 -17.47
N GLU A 1107 12.59 -25.55 -18.36
CA GLU A 1107 12.62 -25.77 -19.80
C GLU A 1107 13.85 -25.15 -20.47
N VAL A 1108 14.58 -24.25 -19.80
CA VAL A 1108 15.83 -23.66 -20.30
C VAL A 1108 17.08 -24.37 -19.74
N LYS A 1109 16.92 -25.22 -18.72
CA LYS A 1109 18.03 -25.89 -18.01
C LYS A 1109 18.06 -27.40 -18.19
N ALA A 1110 16.91 -28.04 -18.33
CA ALA A 1110 16.79 -29.48 -18.29
C ALA A 1110 17.50 -30.14 -19.48
N GLU A 1111 18.42 -31.06 -19.20
CA GLU A 1111 19.19 -31.79 -20.21
C GLU A 1111 18.30 -32.60 -21.14
N GLU A 1112 18.70 -32.69 -22.41
CA GLU A 1112 17.99 -33.46 -23.44
C GLU A 1112 17.84 -34.94 -23.07
N LYS A 1113 18.84 -35.52 -22.38
CA LYS A 1113 18.78 -36.92 -21.93
C LYS A 1113 17.62 -37.17 -20.96
N ALA A 1114 17.31 -36.21 -20.10
CA ALA A 1114 16.22 -36.31 -19.14
C ALA A 1114 14.85 -36.06 -19.78
N PHE A 1115 14.80 -35.26 -20.85
CA PHE A 1115 13.56 -34.91 -21.57
C PHE A 1115 13.73 -34.96 -23.10
N PRO A 1116 13.87 -36.14 -23.71
CA PRO A 1116 14.19 -36.26 -25.14
C PRO A 1116 13.14 -35.63 -26.07
N ALA A 1117 11.87 -35.64 -25.66
CA ALA A 1117 10.76 -35.07 -26.43
C ALA A 1117 10.81 -33.53 -26.54
N TRP A 1118 11.61 -32.85 -25.72
CA TRP A 1118 11.69 -31.38 -25.70
C TRP A 1118 12.69 -30.81 -26.72
N GLY A 1119 13.44 -31.66 -27.43
CA GLY A 1119 14.36 -31.27 -28.49
C GLY A 1119 15.62 -30.55 -28.01
N ASP A 1120 16.37 -30.02 -28.97
CA ASP A 1120 17.69 -29.39 -28.78
C ASP A 1120 17.65 -28.24 -27.75
N LEU A 1121 18.49 -28.34 -26.72
CA LEU A 1121 18.53 -27.39 -25.59
C LEU A 1121 18.95 -25.99 -26.03
N THR A 1122 19.86 -25.87 -27.00
CA THR A 1122 20.35 -24.57 -27.50
C THR A 1122 19.23 -23.80 -28.19
N LYS A 1123 18.52 -24.46 -29.10
CA LYS A 1123 17.36 -23.90 -29.80
C LYS A 1123 16.22 -23.62 -28.83
N ARG A 1124 15.93 -24.54 -27.92
CA ARG A 1124 14.86 -24.39 -26.91
C ARG A 1124 15.12 -23.18 -26.00
N ALA A 1125 16.33 -23.02 -25.48
CA ALA A 1125 16.70 -21.87 -24.65
C ALA A 1125 16.51 -20.53 -25.38
N ALA A 1126 16.96 -20.44 -26.63
CA ALA A 1126 16.77 -19.24 -27.45
C ALA A 1126 15.28 -18.97 -27.73
N LEU A 1127 14.50 -20.01 -28.06
CA LEU A 1127 13.08 -19.89 -28.36
C LEU A 1127 12.26 -19.47 -27.14
N TRP A 1128 12.60 -19.96 -25.94
CA TRP A 1128 11.89 -19.63 -24.71
C TRP A 1128 12.04 -18.15 -24.34
N GLU A 1129 13.27 -17.64 -24.42
CA GLU A 1129 13.55 -16.23 -24.19
C GLU A 1129 12.92 -15.35 -25.28
N TYR A 1130 13.04 -15.74 -26.56
CA TYR A 1130 12.40 -15.04 -27.67
C TYR A 1130 10.87 -14.98 -27.51
N THR A 1131 10.23 -16.10 -27.15
CA THR A 1131 8.77 -16.17 -26.98
C THR A 1131 8.33 -15.31 -25.80
N THR A 1132 9.08 -15.35 -24.69
CA THR A 1132 8.84 -14.46 -23.55
C THR A 1132 8.93 -13.00 -23.97
N ALA A 1133 10.03 -12.61 -24.62
CA ALA A 1133 10.25 -11.24 -25.07
C ALA A 1133 9.21 -10.76 -26.08
N ALA A 1134 8.78 -11.62 -27.02
CA ALA A 1134 7.75 -11.30 -28.00
C ALA A 1134 6.39 -11.04 -27.36
N ASN A 1135 5.99 -11.83 -26.35
CA ASN A 1135 4.75 -11.59 -25.62
C ASN A 1135 4.78 -10.23 -24.90
N LEU A 1136 5.88 -9.94 -24.19
CA LEU A 1136 6.03 -8.67 -23.46
C LEU A 1136 6.13 -7.46 -24.41
N LEU A 1137 6.66 -7.67 -25.62
CA LEU A 1137 6.67 -6.65 -26.67
C LEU A 1137 5.25 -6.27 -27.10
N TYR A 1138 4.37 -7.26 -27.29
CA TYR A 1138 2.96 -7.02 -27.64
C TYR A 1138 2.14 -6.40 -26.50
N SER A 1139 2.50 -6.64 -25.23
CA SER A 1139 1.85 -5.99 -24.08
C SER A 1139 2.36 -4.57 -23.80
N GLY A 1140 3.46 -4.15 -24.45
CA GLY A 1140 3.91 -2.75 -24.44
C GLY A 1140 5.28 -2.49 -23.85
N ALA A 1141 6.18 -3.48 -23.81
CA ALA A 1141 7.59 -3.23 -23.50
C ALA A 1141 8.25 -2.27 -24.52
N ASP A 1142 8.93 -1.25 -23.99
CA ASP A 1142 9.76 -0.34 -24.78
C ASP A 1142 11.25 -0.73 -24.72
N ILE A 1143 11.68 -1.46 -23.69
CA ILE A 1143 13.04 -1.98 -23.53
C ILE A 1143 13.00 -3.43 -23.05
N LEU A 1144 13.73 -4.30 -23.75
CA LEU A 1144 13.86 -5.72 -23.43
C LEU A 1144 15.31 -6.05 -23.04
N ILE A 1145 15.56 -6.50 -21.81
CA ILE A 1145 16.88 -6.97 -21.36
C ILE A 1145 17.02 -8.48 -21.63
N MET A 1146 17.89 -8.82 -22.58
CA MET A 1146 18.08 -10.16 -23.13
C MET A 1146 19.41 -10.79 -22.67
N TYR A 1147 19.42 -12.11 -22.52
CA TYR A 1147 20.59 -12.95 -22.22
C TYR A 1147 21.05 -13.74 -23.45
N ASN A 1148 20.14 -14.35 -24.21
CA ASN A 1148 20.51 -15.22 -25.33
C ASN A 1148 20.82 -14.40 -26.60
N PRO A 1149 22.02 -14.55 -27.22
CA PRO A 1149 22.40 -13.76 -28.38
C PRO A 1149 21.53 -14.03 -29.62
N ASP A 1150 21.10 -15.27 -29.85
CA ASP A 1150 20.26 -15.62 -30.99
C ASP A 1150 18.84 -15.06 -30.79
N ALA A 1151 18.31 -15.13 -29.57
CA ALA A 1151 17.02 -14.52 -29.22
C ALA A 1151 17.05 -12.99 -29.37
N ALA A 1152 18.13 -12.34 -28.93
CA ALA A 1152 18.31 -10.89 -29.06
C ALA A 1152 18.35 -10.42 -30.53
N VAL A 1153 19.06 -11.16 -31.39
CA VAL A 1153 19.08 -10.87 -32.84
C VAL A 1153 17.70 -11.10 -33.47
N ALA A 1154 17.01 -12.18 -33.08
CA ALA A 1154 15.68 -12.50 -33.60
C ALA A 1154 14.63 -11.46 -33.18
N ILE A 1155 14.61 -11.04 -31.90
CA ILE A 1155 13.62 -10.07 -31.41
C ILE A 1155 13.85 -8.68 -32.04
N ARG A 1156 15.10 -8.28 -32.27
CA ARG A 1156 15.41 -7.03 -32.97
C ARG A 1156 14.93 -7.05 -34.43
N LYS A 1157 15.07 -8.18 -35.12
CA LYS A 1157 14.49 -8.37 -36.47
C LYS A 1157 12.97 -8.30 -36.44
N LEU A 1158 12.33 -8.92 -35.44
CA LEU A 1158 10.88 -8.84 -35.24
C LEU A 1158 10.43 -7.38 -35.04
N ILE A 1159 11.08 -6.64 -34.13
CA ILE A 1159 10.78 -5.22 -33.89
C ILE A 1159 10.89 -4.43 -35.19
N THR A 1160 11.96 -4.62 -35.96
CA THR A 1160 12.15 -3.91 -37.25
C THR A 1160 10.98 -4.19 -38.19
N LYS A 1161 10.60 -5.47 -38.35
CA LYS A 1161 9.48 -5.88 -39.20
C LYS A 1161 8.13 -5.34 -38.70
N LEU A 1162 7.90 -5.36 -37.39
CA LEU A 1162 6.65 -4.86 -36.80
C LEU A 1162 6.53 -3.34 -36.93
N MET A 1163 7.63 -2.60 -37.02
CA MET A 1163 7.64 -1.15 -37.22
C MET A 1163 7.50 -0.72 -38.69
N GLU A 1164 7.47 -1.65 -39.65
CA GLU A 1164 7.18 -1.35 -41.06
C GLU A 1164 5.67 -1.05 -41.21
N LYS A 1165 5.34 0.18 -41.60
CA LYS A 1165 3.96 0.68 -41.77
C LYS A 1165 3.30 0.18 -43.05
#